data_AF-A0A3B9ANF4-F1
#
_entry.id   AF-A0A3B9ANF4-F1
#
_cell.length_a   1.000
_cell.length_b   1.000
_cell.length_c   1.000
_cell.angle_alpha   90.00
_cell.angle_beta   90.00
_cell.angle_gamma   90.00
#
_symmetry.space_group_name_H-M   'P 1'
#
loop_
_entity.id
_entity.type
_entity.pdbx_description
1 polymer ?
#
loop_
_entity_poly.entity_id
_entity_poly.type
_entity_poly.pdbx_seq_one_letter_code
_entity_poly.pdbx_strand_id
1 'polypeptide(L)'
;MGIIFFQKKAESSRLTGRSILSGVIALLFLTLGVQIPKTQAQTTAQTSFGKNRVQYHHQFDDWSLYETTNLITYWYGDARSVAHSALQFAEYDFPTIQQLLEHQLSDKIELLVFSDLTDLKQSNIGEDDVFMLSSGETKVVGNKVFVYFDGNHQHLRAQIREGVAGVLINSMLYGANLQEIVSNAVLLNLPGWYTSGLGAYCGEEWGTEQDDRLRNLLLTGKYSNFDKLAKAHPRFAGHAFWHYISTHFGKGTVSNLLYLTRINRSVDNGFFYILGSGYKRTTDAMLDYYKKVYQEEAKGLKTVDEPGKIAIKNKSDLPLSQLKISPDGKRIAWVSNDIGKWKVWVQDLETGKRKRIYKGGTRNALQATDYNYPQLAWNPDNQRIAVLYERRDVARLAVIDLTTKKTELSNLSPEFQRVFSMDYATPTELVFSAAVKGFSDLFVYRTITRQTERLTNDFWDDLDAHVTKLDGKKYLMFASNRITDTLSFQRLDSILPITNFDIFLYDLDARSSELVRVTNSPLYNERNPVGLDTSHFAYLSDESGIYNQQAGVLEPFVAYHQATVYLKDGAEVKALDMSQPMEWPLSRILTFLAPLDTVLTNIDPSQIDSIKSIQVWKKKPRTWNASNYDRNLLEQHTATRAGKMVFRITRKKKAVFVQKNIQPEVQGLAKTTRWRIQTLKSAGLPIPPQPATETPVIDQSSKPFQTLADTLTDAKQDSLPYIEPGWLIQIPDYLAVPGPKPGSDNSRTEPAAPTSPSADTMVPTPPRRPLKRTMAQFGKPGEIVRLYSFKIIPYRTRFRTDYVSTTMDNNQLFDGLQLYEGPQSRLQQPPPGVLLRANFKDLLENYVIEAGFRLPTTFNGAEYYLWMDNKKKRLDKRYVLYRRSITNNRLRQSPSLPSLPPDYQERTNTLLAQYELKYPIDVFTSLRATFGLREDKVRALGSDIVTLNIPDRAEQRASIRLAAVYDNSLDVDLNLKKGTRAKIYTDLIKGFAFNTEPDWSLKLNNGFMTVVGIDARHYQMLDSRSQLAVRVAGATSFGSEKMLYIMGGLDNWIFPKFNSNIPLPTEDQFAYQAPAVNLRGFQQNIRNGNTFALLNAELRVPIFKYLIQKPVIGNFWRNFQVIGFFDAGTAWQGRSPYSLDNPINTTTLVRPTDGPVISIMKVNYFRDPIVMGYGAGVRAVIFGLYLRADYAWGLESRQIQKPLMHIALGTDF
;
A
#
# COMPACT_ATOMS: atom_id res chain seq x y z
N MET A 1 -39.28 52.11 -12.31
CA MET A 1 -39.70 53.30 -11.52
C MET A 1 -39.73 52.92 -10.05
N GLY A 2 -39.50 53.87 -9.14
CA GLY A 2 -39.91 53.77 -7.73
C GLY A 2 -38.99 52.99 -6.78
N ILE A 3 -38.02 53.68 -6.18
CA ILE A 3 -37.39 53.31 -4.90
C ILE A 3 -38.23 53.94 -3.78
N ILE A 4 -38.28 53.33 -2.57
CA ILE A 4 -38.35 54.07 -1.29
C ILE A 4 -37.78 53.21 -0.15
N PHE A 5 -37.08 53.88 0.78
CA PHE A 5 -36.35 53.37 1.93
C PHE A 5 -37.20 53.33 3.21
N PHE A 6 -36.76 52.62 4.26
CA PHE A 6 -36.58 53.25 5.59
C PHE A 6 -35.59 52.49 6.50
N GLN A 7 -34.87 53.22 7.35
CA GLN A 7 -33.86 52.74 8.31
C GLN A 7 -34.36 52.75 9.77
N LYS A 8 -33.77 51.87 10.63
CA LYS A 8 -33.17 52.19 11.95
C LYS A 8 -32.40 50.94 12.46
N LYS A 9 -31.12 51.01 12.82
CA LYS A 9 -30.51 51.49 14.08
C LYS A 9 -31.10 50.79 15.32
N ALA A 10 -30.39 50.16 16.27
CA ALA A 10 -29.07 49.53 16.45
C ALA A 10 -28.86 49.47 17.98
N GLU A 11 -28.42 48.35 18.58
CA GLU A 11 -27.70 48.39 19.87
C GLU A 11 -26.94 47.09 20.18
N SER A 12 -26.11 47.11 21.22
CA SER A 12 -24.94 46.24 21.38
C SER A 12 -24.87 45.49 22.71
N SER A 13 -24.31 44.27 22.72
CA SER A 13 -23.52 43.76 23.85
C SER A 13 -22.56 42.63 23.43
N ARG A 14 -21.47 42.44 24.19
CA ARG A 14 -20.39 41.46 23.93
C ARG A 14 -20.48 40.29 24.92
N LEU A 15 -20.16 39.05 24.50
CA LEU A 15 -19.31 38.10 25.28
C LEU A 15 -18.98 36.76 24.55
N THR A 16 -17.69 36.42 24.53
CA THR A 16 -17.09 35.05 24.49
C THR A 16 -17.46 34.00 23.42
N GLY A 17 -16.90 34.20 22.22
CA GLY A 17 -15.92 33.28 21.59
C GLY A 17 -15.96 31.75 21.83
N ARG A 18 -16.80 31.04 21.06
CA ARG A 18 -16.50 29.68 20.56
C ARG A 18 -17.09 29.51 19.14
N SER A 19 -16.44 28.67 18.32
CA SER A 19 -16.75 28.37 16.90
C SER A 19 -16.44 29.49 15.88
N ILE A 20 -15.26 29.40 15.25
CA ILE A 20 -14.99 30.00 13.93
C ILE A 20 -14.49 28.87 13.01
N LEU A 21 -15.44 28.11 12.46
CA LEU A 21 -15.23 27.24 11.30
C LEU A 21 -16.44 27.20 10.34
N SER A 22 -17.53 27.90 10.69
CA SER A 22 -18.73 28.11 9.87
C SER A 22 -18.69 29.40 9.03
N GLY A 23 -17.79 30.35 9.33
CA GLY A 23 -17.78 31.69 8.72
C GLY A 23 -17.05 31.84 7.38
N VAL A 24 -16.20 30.88 6.98
CA VAL A 24 -15.36 31.02 5.76
C VAL A 24 -16.04 30.49 4.50
N ILE A 25 -17.04 29.60 4.65
CA ILE A 25 -17.81 29.08 3.50
C ILE A 25 -18.91 30.07 3.07
N ALA A 26 -19.42 30.90 3.99
CA ALA A 26 -20.47 31.88 3.67
C ALA A 26 -19.95 33.13 2.94
N LEU A 27 -18.73 33.58 3.24
CA LEU A 27 -18.21 34.86 2.71
C LEU A 27 -17.68 34.80 1.27
N LEU A 28 -17.53 33.59 0.70
CA LEU A 28 -17.15 33.38 -0.70
C LEU A 28 -18.38 33.28 -1.64
N PHE A 29 -19.60 33.38 -1.09
CA PHE A 29 -20.86 33.27 -1.81
C PHE A 29 -21.55 34.61 -2.13
N LEU A 30 -20.98 35.77 -1.72
CA LEU A 30 -21.72 37.04 -1.71
C LEU A 30 -21.11 38.22 -2.51
N THR A 31 -20.03 38.04 -3.28
CA THR A 31 -19.37 39.15 -4.01
C THR A 31 -19.14 38.90 -5.51
N LEU A 32 -19.95 38.03 -6.14
CA LEU A 32 -20.04 37.89 -7.60
C LEU A 32 -21.52 37.76 -8.01
N GLY A 33 -22.17 38.90 -8.21
CA GLY A 33 -23.53 38.98 -8.74
C GLY A 33 -23.56 39.36 -10.22
N VAL A 34 -24.57 38.86 -10.95
CA VAL A 34 -24.91 39.15 -12.38
C VAL A 34 -23.91 38.55 -13.38
N GLN A 35 -24.09 37.37 -13.99
CA GLN A 35 -25.29 36.66 -14.46
C GLN A 35 -25.19 35.13 -14.28
N ILE A 36 -26.32 34.43 -14.16
CA ILE A 36 -26.36 32.97 -13.94
C ILE A 36 -27.03 32.25 -15.13
N PRO A 37 -26.28 31.52 -15.97
CA PRO A 37 -26.79 30.36 -16.69
C PRO A 37 -26.90 29.19 -15.70
N LYS A 38 -28.12 28.66 -15.50
CA LYS A 38 -28.38 27.60 -14.52
C LYS A 38 -27.84 26.24 -14.99
N THR A 39 -27.05 25.58 -14.15
CA THR A 39 -26.40 24.27 -14.37
C THR A 39 -27.15 23.10 -13.69
N GLN A 40 -27.29 21.96 -14.39
CA GLN A 40 -27.83 20.62 -13.98
C GLN A 40 -27.26 19.57 -14.99
N ALA A 41 -27.43 18.23 -14.97
CA ALA A 41 -27.12 17.17 -13.96
C ALA A 41 -26.79 15.79 -14.72
N GLN A 42 -26.26 14.67 -14.16
CA GLN A 42 -26.08 13.36 -14.91
C GLN A 42 -27.23 12.34 -14.74
N THR A 43 -27.82 11.67 -15.74
CA THR A 43 -27.48 11.16 -17.11
C THR A 43 -26.43 10.08 -17.35
N THR A 44 -26.87 9.15 -18.20
CA THR A 44 -26.12 8.20 -19.04
C THR A 44 -24.93 8.84 -19.75
N ALA A 45 -23.79 8.72 -19.07
CA ALA A 45 -22.47 9.05 -19.54
C ALA A 45 -21.50 8.17 -18.75
N GLN A 46 -21.04 7.08 -19.35
CA GLN A 46 -20.25 6.06 -18.68
C GLN A 46 -18.77 6.43 -18.50
N THR A 47 -18.50 7.66 -18.09
CA THR A 47 -17.23 7.95 -17.42
C THR A 47 -17.19 7.16 -16.11
N SER A 48 -16.27 6.21 -16.02
CA SER A 48 -16.06 5.36 -14.85
C SER A 48 -15.52 6.17 -13.67
N PHE A 49 -16.06 5.92 -12.48
CA PHE A 49 -15.36 6.25 -11.24
C PHE A 49 -14.09 5.40 -11.13
N GLY A 50 -13.06 5.94 -10.49
CA GLY A 50 -11.78 5.26 -10.33
C GLY A 50 -10.73 6.20 -9.76
N LYS A 51 -9.74 5.62 -9.10
CA LYS A 51 -8.56 6.32 -8.60
C LYS A 51 -7.61 6.61 -9.76
N ASN A 52 -6.62 7.46 -9.50
CA ASN A 52 -5.59 7.78 -10.46
C ASN A 52 -4.21 7.47 -9.89
N ARG A 53 -3.36 6.91 -10.74
CA ARG A 53 -1.91 7.00 -10.59
C ARG A 53 -1.42 8.39 -11.00
N VAL A 54 -0.36 8.89 -10.38
CA VAL A 54 0.27 10.18 -10.74
C VAL A 54 1.78 9.96 -10.83
N GLN A 55 2.34 10.07 -12.03
CA GLN A 55 3.78 10.14 -12.27
C GLN A 55 4.26 11.60 -12.19
N TYR A 56 5.41 11.81 -11.55
CA TYR A 56 6.08 13.11 -11.40
C TYR A 56 7.38 13.22 -12.21
N HIS A 57 7.99 12.10 -12.59
CA HIS A 57 9.23 11.99 -13.36
C HIS A 57 9.09 10.99 -14.52
N HIS A 58 10.06 11.00 -15.43
CA HIS A 58 10.05 10.23 -16.69
C HIS A 58 10.95 9.00 -16.67
N GLN A 59 11.60 8.65 -15.55
CA GLN A 59 12.56 7.54 -15.55
C GLN A 59 11.92 6.18 -15.88
N PHE A 60 10.62 5.99 -15.61
CA PHE A 60 9.86 4.79 -15.99
C PHE A 60 9.64 4.62 -17.51
N ASP A 61 9.96 5.60 -18.35
CA ASP A 61 9.78 5.48 -19.80
C ASP A 61 10.68 4.38 -20.40
N ASP A 62 11.84 4.11 -19.80
CA ASP A 62 12.83 3.13 -20.27
C ASP A 62 13.25 2.15 -19.17
N TRP A 63 12.95 0.87 -19.38
CA TRP A 63 13.32 -0.23 -18.47
C TRP A 63 14.42 -1.10 -19.09
N SER A 64 15.27 -1.64 -18.23
CA SER A 64 16.28 -2.66 -18.55
C SER A 64 16.00 -3.93 -17.77
N LEU A 65 16.49 -5.06 -18.29
CA LEU A 65 16.42 -6.35 -17.62
C LEU A 65 17.76 -7.07 -17.61
N TYR A 66 17.92 -7.96 -16.63
CA TYR A 66 18.99 -8.95 -16.57
C TYR A 66 18.38 -10.30 -16.19
N GLU A 67 18.74 -11.34 -16.93
CA GLU A 67 18.23 -12.69 -16.73
C GLU A 67 19.31 -13.58 -16.10
N THR A 68 18.94 -14.28 -15.03
CA THR A 68 19.77 -15.25 -14.31
C THR A 68 19.13 -16.65 -14.41
N THR A 69 19.56 -17.60 -13.57
CA THR A 69 19.06 -18.98 -13.61
C THR A 69 17.60 -19.04 -13.16
N ASN A 70 17.27 -18.41 -12.02
CA ASN A 70 15.96 -18.53 -11.38
C ASN A 70 15.09 -17.27 -11.54
N LEU A 71 15.70 -16.12 -11.87
CA LEU A 71 15.02 -14.82 -11.91
C LEU A 71 15.25 -14.04 -13.22
N ILE A 72 14.36 -13.09 -13.47
CA ILE A 72 14.55 -11.97 -14.40
C ILE A 72 14.36 -10.68 -13.59
N THR A 73 15.42 -9.89 -13.44
CA THR A 73 15.37 -8.63 -12.69
C THR A 73 15.18 -7.46 -13.64
N TYR A 74 14.18 -6.61 -13.37
CA TYR A 74 13.79 -5.43 -14.14
C TYR A 74 14.00 -4.16 -13.31
N TRP A 75 14.56 -3.12 -13.93
CA TRP A 75 14.72 -1.80 -13.31
C TRP A 75 14.69 -0.67 -14.36
N TYR A 76 14.62 0.57 -13.89
CA TYR A 76 14.66 1.78 -14.70
C TYR A 76 15.72 2.76 -14.16
N GLY A 77 16.16 3.71 -14.99
CA GLY A 77 16.98 4.87 -14.58
C GLY A 77 18.06 4.58 -13.52
N ASP A 78 17.99 5.33 -12.41
CA ASP A 78 18.95 5.26 -11.29
C ASP A 78 18.73 4.07 -10.35
N ALA A 79 17.66 3.27 -10.52
CA ALA A 79 17.42 2.07 -9.72
C ALA A 79 18.39 0.91 -10.04
N ARG A 80 19.28 1.08 -11.04
CA ARG A 80 20.27 0.07 -11.47
C ARG A 80 21.13 -0.49 -10.33
N SER A 81 21.57 0.35 -9.39
CA SER A 81 22.39 -0.12 -8.26
C SER A 81 21.60 -0.99 -7.30
N VAL A 82 20.37 -0.57 -6.96
CA VAL A 82 19.43 -1.37 -6.16
C VAL A 82 19.15 -2.70 -6.85
N ALA A 83 18.96 -2.68 -8.16
CA ALA A 83 18.70 -3.89 -8.95
C ALA A 83 19.88 -4.86 -8.97
N HIS A 84 21.11 -4.35 -8.89
CA HIS A 84 22.31 -5.18 -8.74
C HIS A 84 22.31 -5.91 -7.39
N SER A 85 22.12 -5.19 -6.29
CA SER A 85 21.98 -5.79 -4.94
C SER A 85 20.81 -6.76 -4.88
N ALA A 86 19.66 -6.39 -5.44
CA ALA A 86 18.45 -7.19 -5.40
C ALA A 86 18.58 -8.51 -6.16
N LEU A 87 19.20 -8.49 -7.35
CA LEU A 87 19.52 -9.69 -8.14
C LEU A 87 20.45 -10.62 -7.36
N GLN A 88 21.49 -10.08 -6.73
CA GLN A 88 22.47 -10.88 -5.99
C GLN A 88 21.85 -11.49 -4.73
N PHE A 89 21.05 -10.75 -3.97
CA PHE A 89 20.32 -11.29 -2.82
C PHE A 89 19.33 -12.37 -3.24
N ALA A 90 18.59 -12.15 -4.34
CA ALA A 90 17.59 -13.11 -4.80
C ALA A 90 18.21 -14.46 -5.15
N GLU A 91 19.26 -14.50 -5.99
CA GLU A 91 19.93 -15.75 -6.36
C GLU A 91 20.72 -16.38 -5.20
N TYR A 92 21.27 -15.58 -4.28
CA TYR A 92 21.94 -16.08 -3.07
C TYR A 92 20.98 -16.77 -2.10
N ASP A 93 19.80 -16.17 -1.85
CA ASP A 93 18.80 -16.70 -0.91
C ASP A 93 17.85 -17.74 -1.52
N PHE A 94 17.69 -17.79 -2.84
CA PHE A 94 16.73 -18.67 -3.53
C PHE A 94 16.83 -20.14 -3.09
N PRO A 95 18.02 -20.79 -3.04
CA PRO A 95 18.14 -22.19 -2.61
C PRO A 95 17.65 -22.42 -1.17
N THR A 96 17.88 -21.47 -0.27
CA THR A 96 17.44 -21.56 1.14
C THR A 96 15.93 -21.49 1.26
N ILE A 97 15.28 -20.61 0.47
CA ILE A 97 13.80 -20.48 0.47
C ILE A 97 13.17 -21.71 -0.20
N GLN A 98 13.77 -22.16 -1.31
CA GLN A 98 13.35 -23.37 -2.04
C GLN A 98 13.40 -24.61 -1.13
N GLN A 99 14.48 -24.78 -0.36
CA GLN A 99 14.62 -25.86 0.61
C GLN A 99 13.64 -25.74 1.78
N LEU A 100 13.32 -24.53 2.24
CA LEU A 100 12.37 -24.31 3.35
C LEU A 100 10.91 -24.65 2.96
N LEU A 101 10.56 -24.49 1.69
CA LEU A 101 9.21 -24.76 1.16
C LEU A 101 9.10 -26.10 0.42
N GLU A 102 10.22 -26.75 0.13
CA GLU A 102 10.32 -28.06 -0.55
C GLU A 102 9.58 -28.10 -1.92
N HIS A 103 9.58 -26.98 -2.64
CA HIS A 103 8.84 -26.81 -3.91
C HIS A 103 9.74 -26.29 -5.03
N GLN A 104 9.44 -26.66 -6.27
CA GLN A 104 10.16 -26.22 -7.48
C GLN A 104 9.23 -25.38 -8.39
N LEU A 105 9.78 -24.35 -9.01
CA LEU A 105 9.06 -23.51 -9.97
C LEU A 105 9.24 -24.03 -11.40
N SER A 106 8.18 -23.94 -12.21
CA SER A 106 8.21 -24.11 -13.67
C SER A 106 8.82 -22.90 -14.38
N ASP A 107 8.54 -21.70 -13.86
CA ASP A 107 8.83 -20.42 -14.50
C ASP A 107 9.71 -19.54 -13.62
N LYS A 108 10.48 -18.64 -14.26
CA LYS A 108 11.34 -17.68 -13.56
C LYS A 108 10.51 -16.60 -12.85
N ILE A 109 11.06 -16.14 -11.72
CA ILE A 109 10.50 -15.04 -10.94
C ILE A 109 10.83 -13.70 -11.62
N GLU A 110 9.84 -12.85 -11.83
CA GLU A 110 10.01 -11.51 -12.40
C GLU A 110 10.16 -10.49 -11.26
N LEU A 111 11.39 -10.06 -10.97
CA LEU A 111 11.69 -9.12 -9.89
C LEU A 111 11.71 -7.69 -10.41
N LEU A 112 10.78 -6.84 -9.98
CA LEU A 112 10.68 -5.43 -10.38
C LEU A 112 11.21 -4.53 -9.27
N VAL A 113 12.28 -3.81 -9.56
CA VAL A 113 13.06 -3.05 -8.57
C VAL A 113 12.85 -1.55 -8.74
N PHE A 114 12.50 -0.88 -7.65
CA PHE A 114 12.25 0.56 -7.57
C PHE A 114 13.31 1.26 -6.70
N SER A 115 13.71 2.49 -7.06
CA SER A 115 14.67 3.25 -6.26
C SER A 115 14.17 3.59 -4.87
N ASP A 116 12.87 3.87 -4.72
CA ASP A 116 12.26 4.08 -3.41
C ASP A 116 10.76 3.71 -3.37
N LEU A 117 10.14 3.84 -2.19
CA LEU A 117 8.73 3.56 -1.96
C LEU A 117 7.78 4.55 -2.66
N THR A 118 8.21 5.79 -2.88
CA THR A 118 7.42 6.77 -3.65
C THR A 118 7.36 6.35 -5.11
N ASP A 119 8.47 5.92 -5.72
CA ASP A 119 8.49 5.38 -7.08
C ASP A 119 7.58 4.15 -7.28
N LEU A 120 7.60 3.19 -6.34
CA LEU A 120 6.70 2.03 -6.39
C LEU A 120 5.22 2.47 -6.46
N LYS A 121 4.85 3.53 -5.73
CA LYS A 121 3.50 4.12 -5.72
C LYS A 121 3.16 4.94 -6.98
N GLN A 122 4.16 5.26 -7.81
CA GLN A 122 4.00 5.90 -9.11
C GLN A 122 3.93 4.90 -10.27
N SER A 123 4.15 3.61 -10.02
CA SER A 123 4.18 2.54 -11.03
C SER A 123 2.78 2.14 -11.54
N ASN A 124 2.68 1.79 -12.84
CA ASN A 124 1.44 1.24 -13.44
C ASN A 124 1.14 -0.19 -12.96
N ILE A 125 2.17 -0.88 -12.46
CA ILE A 125 2.21 -2.34 -12.43
C ILE A 125 1.50 -2.83 -11.17
N GLY A 126 0.49 -3.67 -11.34
CA GLY A 126 -0.39 -4.10 -10.25
C GLY A 126 -1.24 -2.95 -9.69
N GLU A 127 -1.68 -1.97 -10.50
CA GLU A 127 -2.35 -0.74 -10.05
C GLU A 127 -3.41 -0.97 -8.93
N ASP A 128 -4.39 -1.84 -9.15
CA ASP A 128 -5.45 -2.15 -8.18
C ASP A 128 -4.93 -2.84 -6.89
N ASP A 129 -3.84 -3.60 -7.01
CA ASP A 129 -3.23 -4.40 -5.97
C ASP A 129 -2.23 -3.62 -5.08
N VAL A 130 -1.51 -2.68 -5.70
CA VAL A 130 -0.54 -1.77 -5.05
C VAL A 130 -1.27 -0.71 -4.22
N PHE A 131 -2.51 -0.34 -4.60
CA PHE A 131 -3.41 0.46 -3.76
C PHE A 131 -3.96 -0.25 -2.52
N MET A 132 -3.56 -1.51 -2.26
CA MET A 132 -3.92 -2.28 -1.07
C MET A 132 -2.71 -2.71 -0.22
N LEU A 133 -1.50 -2.22 -0.55
CA LEU A 133 -0.25 -2.51 0.18
C LEU A 133 -0.33 -2.13 1.68
N SER A 134 -0.09 -3.10 2.55
CA SER A 134 0.27 -2.84 3.95
C SER A 134 1.69 -2.30 4.04
N SER A 135 1.99 -1.52 5.09
CA SER A 135 3.36 -1.09 5.37
C SER A 135 4.25 -2.29 5.74
N GLY A 136 5.34 -2.50 5.00
CA GLY A 136 6.27 -3.61 5.21
C GLY A 136 5.72 -4.97 4.80
N GLU A 137 5.02 -5.04 3.68
CA GLU A 137 4.55 -6.27 3.03
C GLU A 137 4.99 -6.24 1.56
N THR A 138 5.67 -7.28 1.10
CA THR A 138 6.12 -7.41 -0.29
C THR A 138 4.96 -7.88 -1.17
N LYS A 139 4.63 -7.13 -2.22
CA LYS A 139 3.57 -7.55 -3.14
C LYS A 139 4.08 -8.60 -4.11
N VAL A 140 3.27 -9.63 -4.30
CA VAL A 140 3.42 -10.65 -5.35
C VAL A 140 2.16 -10.67 -6.22
N VAL A 141 2.31 -10.71 -7.55
CA VAL A 141 1.21 -10.81 -8.53
C VAL A 141 1.58 -11.84 -9.60
N GLY A 142 1.11 -13.08 -9.41
CA GLY A 142 1.59 -14.23 -10.18
C GLY A 142 3.05 -14.52 -9.85
N ASN A 143 3.91 -14.50 -10.87
CA ASN A 143 5.37 -14.59 -10.74
C ASN A 143 6.08 -13.23 -10.58
N LYS A 144 5.35 -12.10 -10.61
CA LYS A 144 5.92 -10.76 -10.39
C LYS A 144 6.11 -10.48 -8.91
N VAL A 145 7.29 -9.97 -8.54
CA VAL A 145 7.66 -9.52 -7.19
C VAL A 145 8.05 -8.05 -7.24
N PHE A 146 7.50 -7.23 -6.36
CA PHE A 146 7.78 -5.78 -6.29
C PHE A 146 8.64 -5.44 -5.08
N VAL A 147 9.81 -4.84 -5.28
CA VAL A 147 10.74 -4.46 -4.19
C VAL A 147 11.23 -3.02 -4.35
N TYR A 148 11.41 -2.33 -3.23
CA TYR A 148 11.92 -0.95 -3.19
C TYR A 148 13.03 -0.80 -2.15
N PHE A 149 13.91 0.17 -2.35
CA PHE A 149 14.96 0.49 -1.38
C PHE A 149 14.51 1.58 -0.40
N ASP A 150 14.88 1.43 0.86
CA ASP A 150 14.65 2.39 1.94
C ASP A 150 15.92 2.72 2.72
N GLY A 151 17.08 2.56 2.08
CA GLY A 151 18.39 2.83 2.68
C GLY A 151 18.97 1.67 3.50
N ASN A 152 18.30 0.52 3.54
CA ASN A 152 18.73 -0.65 4.31
C ASN A 152 18.67 -1.92 3.46
N HIS A 153 19.84 -2.46 3.10
CA HIS A 153 19.95 -3.70 2.33
C HIS A 153 19.40 -4.93 3.08
N GLN A 154 19.38 -4.95 4.43
CA GLN A 154 18.73 -6.03 5.18
C GLN A 154 17.21 -6.04 4.94
N HIS A 155 16.58 -4.87 4.88
CA HIS A 155 15.15 -4.76 4.60
C HIS A 155 14.82 -5.01 3.11
N LEU A 156 15.68 -4.57 2.18
CA LEU A 156 15.59 -4.98 0.77
C LEU A 156 15.68 -6.51 0.61
N ARG A 157 16.63 -7.15 1.30
CA ARG A 157 16.78 -8.61 1.33
C ARG A 157 15.54 -9.30 1.91
N ALA A 158 15.01 -8.80 3.04
CA ALA A 158 13.78 -9.34 3.62
C ALA A 158 12.58 -9.26 2.67
N GLN A 159 12.42 -8.14 1.93
CA GLN A 159 11.40 -8.02 0.89
C GLN A 159 11.58 -9.06 -0.22
N ILE A 160 12.80 -9.18 -0.77
CA ILE A 160 13.11 -10.15 -1.83
C ILE A 160 12.79 -11.57 -1.39
N ARG A 161 13.20 -11.95 -0.17
CA ARG A 161 12.95 -13.27 0.40
C ARG A 161 11.46 -13.54 0.61
N GLU A 162 10.70 -12.56 1.12
CA GLU A 162 9.23 -12.66 1.25
C GLU A 162 8.55 -12.79 -0.12
N GLY A 163 9.02 -12.05 -1.12
CA GLY A 163 8.50 -12.09 -2.48
C GLY A 163 8.75 -13.42 -3.18
N VAL A 164 9.98 -13.94 -3.12
CA VAL A 164 10.34 -15.26 -3.66
C VAL A 164 9.54 -16.37 -2.98
N ALA A 165 9.42 -16.33 -1.65
CA ALA A 165 8.56 -17.24 -0.90
C ALA A 165 7.08 -17.11 -1.30
N GLY A 166 6.58 -15.90 -1.52
CA GLY A 166 5.21 -15.66 -1.96
C GLY A 166 4.91 -16.27 -3.33
N VAL A 167 5.83 -16.20 -4.29
CA VAL A 167 5.67 -16.88 -5.60
C VAL A 167 5.65 -18.40 -5.42
N LEU A 168 6.56 -18.96 -4.62
CA LEU A 168 6.60 -20.40 -4.30
C LEU A 168 5.31 -20.87 -3.62
N ILE A 169 4.84 -20.17 -2.58
CA ILE A 169 3.60 -20.47 -1.84
C ILE A 169 2.38 -20.39 -2.77
N ASN A 170 2.30 -19.37 -3.64
CA ASN A 170 1.21 -19.26 -4.61
C ASN A 170 1.22 -20.42 -5.61
N SER A 171 2.39 -20.79 -6.13
CA SER A 171 2.57 -21.94 -7.03
C SER A 171 2.17 -23.26 -6.34
N MET A 172 2.57 -23.47 -5.09
CA MET A 172 2.18 -24.65 -4.30
C MET A 172 0.67 -24.73 -4.08
N LEU A 173 0.02 -23.61 -3.72
CA LEU A 173 -1.39 -23.59 -3.32
C LEU A 173 -2.35 -23.66 -4.50
N TYR A 174 -2.07 -22.92 -5.58
CA TYR A 174 -3.01 -22.72 -6.69
C TYR A 174 -2.60 -23.46 -7.96
N GLY A 175 -1.33 -23.85 -8.11
CA GLY A 175 -0.79 -24.44 -9.34
C GLY A 175 -0.14 -23.39 -10.25
N ALA A 176 0.52 -23.85 -11.31
CA ALA A 176 1.17 -22.99 -12.30
C ALA A 176 0.24 -22.65 -13.49
N ASN A 177 -0.77 -23.51 -13.76
CA ASN A 177 -1.68 -23.35 -14.88
C ASN A 177 -2.97 -22.60 -14.47
N LEU A 178 -3.45 -21.69 -15.33
CA LEU A 178 -4.70 -20.95 -15.14
C LEU A 178 -5.91 -21.86 -14.82
N GLN A 179 -5.97 -23.06 -15.41
CA GLN A 179 -7.04 -24.03 -15.14
C GLN A 179 -6.98 -24.57 -13.70
N GLU A 180 -5.77 -24.83 -13.18
CA GLU A 180 -5.57 -25.25 -11.78
C GLU A 180 -5.90 -24.11 -10.82
N ILE A 181 -5.45 -22.89 -11.14
CA ILE A 181 -5.70 -21.70 -10.31
C ILE A 181 -7.21 -21.46 -10.16
N VAL A 182 -7.98 -21.52 -11.24
CA VAL A 182 -9.44 -21.35 -11.20
C VAL A 182 -10.13 -22.48 -10.43
N SER A 183 -9.69 -23.73 -10.61
CA SER A 183 -10.20 -24.90 -9.87
C SER A 183 -9.94 -24.80 -8.35
N ASN A 184 -8.71 -24.46 -7.97
CA ASN A 184 -8.25 -24.43 -6.59
C ASN A 184 -8.76 -23.18 -5.82
N ALA A 185 -8.81 -22.01 -6.47
CA ALA A 185 -9.22 -20.76 -5.83
C ALA A 185 -10.71 -20.74 -5.41
N VAL A 186 -11.57 -21.55 -6.05
CA VAL A 186 -12.99 -21.69 -5.68
C VAL A 186 -13.17 -22.52 -4.40
N LEU A 187 -12.19 -23.36 -4.05
CA LEU A 187 -12.32 -24.38 -3.00
C LEU A 187 -11.43 -24.15 -1.77
N LEU A 188 -10.33 -23.38 -1.90
CA LEU A 188 -9.36 -23.17 -0.82
C LEU A 188 -9.55 -21.80 -0.12
N ASN A 189 -10.28 -21.77 1.00
CA ASN A 189 -10.53 -20.55 1.78
C ASN A 189 -9.55 -20.42 2.97
N LEU A 190 -8.29 -20.10 2.70
CA LEU A 190 -7.27 -19.91 3.73
C LEU A 190 -7.44 -18.58 4.49
N PRO A 191 -7.25 -18.55 5.82
CA PRO A 191 -7.19 -17.29 6.57
C PRO A 191 -6.02 -16.42 6.09
N GLY A 192 -6.23 -15.12 5.92
CA GLY A 192 -5.19 -14.21 5.42
C GLY A 192 -3.90 -14.16 6.26
N TRP A 193 -3.96 -14.52 7.55
CA TRP A 193 -2.77 -14.64 8.41
C TRP A 193 -1.87 -15.82 8.00
N TYR A 194 -2.43 -16.89 7.42
CA TYR A 194 -1.71 -18.13 7.14
C TYR A 194 -0.66 -17.93 6.05
N THR A 195 -1.06 -17.42 4.89
CA THR A 195 -0.19 -17.18 3.74
C THR A 195 0.69 -15.95 3.92
N SER A 196 0.13 -14.80 4.31
CA SER A 196 0.94 -13.57 4.52
C SER A 196 1.94 -13.72 5.67
N GLY A 197 1.56 -14.46 6.73
CA GLY A 197 2.47 -14.75 7.83
C GLY A 197 3.54 -15.77 7.49
N LEU A 198 3.26 -16.72 6.58
CA LEU A 198 4.27 -17.66 6.08
C LEU A 198 5.30 -16.92 5.21
N GLY A 199 4.84 -16.08 4.29
CA GLY A 199 5.71 -15.21 3.49
C GLY A 199 6.60 -14.33 4.37
N ALA A 200 6.03 -13.73 5.42
CA ALA A 200 6.79 -12.93 6.39
C ALA A 200 7.86 -13.73 7.14
N TYR A 201 7.56 -14.98 7.56
CA TYR A 201 8.51 -15.89 8.21
C TYR A 201 9.63 -16.37 7.27
N CYS A 202 9.34 -16.59 5.99
CA CYS A 202 10.37 -16.90 4.99
C CYS A 202 11.25 -15.68 4.65
N GLY A 203 10.64 -14.48 4.69
CA GLY A 203 11.27 -13.21 4.39
C GLY A 203 12.29 -12.77 5.42
N GLU A 204 11.87 -12.67 6.68
CA GLU A 204 12.64 -12.14 7.80
C GLU A 204 12.66 -13.14 8.96
N GLU A 205 13.82 -13.34 9.59
CA GLU A 205 13.89 -14.17 10.81
C GLU A 205 13.25 -13.46 12.01
N TRP A 206 12.82 -14.21 13.03
CA TRP A 206 12.21 -13.62 14.22
C TRP A 206 13.25 -12.85 15.05
N GLY A 207 13.08 -11.53 15.15
CA GLY A 207 14.03 -10.61 15.79
C GLY A 207 13.47 -9.81 16.98
N THR A 208 14.29 -8.89 17.47
CA THR A 208 14.01 -8.04 18.65
C THR A 208 12.78 -7.13 18.48
N GLU A 209 12.48 -6.69 17.25
CA GLU A 209 11.30 -5.85 16.99
C GLU A 209 10.00 -6.66 16.99
N GLN A 210 10.05 -7.86 16.42
CA GLN A 210 8.92 -8.79 16.35
C GLN A 210 8.58 -9.28 17.77
N ASP A 211 9.58 -9.62 18.58
CA ASP A 211 9.37 -10.03 19.97
C ASP A 211 8.78 -8.91 20.84
N ASP A 212 9.37 -7.70 20.83
CA ASP A 212 8.81 -6.55 21.56
C ASP A 212 7.38 -6.21 21.11
N ARG A 213 7.10 -6.32 19.81
CA ARG A 213 5.76 -6.08 19.25
C ARG A 213 4.75 -7.12 19.76
N LEU A 214 5.11 -8.40 19.81
CA LEU A 214 4.24 -9.46 20.34
C LEU A 214 4.00 -9.24 21.85
N ARG A 215 5.08 -9.04 22.61
CA ARG A 215 5.09 -8.65 24.03
C ARG A 215 4.17 -7.45 24.31
N ASN A 216 4.26 -6.40 23.50
CA ASN A 216 3.44 -5.19 23.62
C ASN A 216 1.95 -5.45 23.32
N LEU A 217 1.63 -6.34 22.37
CA LEU A 217 0.25 -6.68 22.02
C LEU A 217 -0.40 -7.60 23.07
N LEU A 218 0.27 -8.68 23.49
CA LEU A 218 -0.27 -9.64 24.46
C LEU A 218 -0.49 -9.01 25.83
N LEU A 219 0.47 -8.21 26.32
CA LEU A 219 0.37 -7.53 27.62
C LEU A 219 -0.63 -6.35 27.65
N THR A 220 -1.38 -6.12 26.57
CA THR A 220 -2.58 -5.26 26.63
C THR A 220 -3.81 -5.94 27.22
N GLY A 221 -3.85 -7.27 27.25
CA GLY A 221 -5.06 -8.05 27.59
C GLY A 221 -6.17 -8.00 26.54
N LYS A 222 -6.05 -7.19 25.47
CA LYS A 222 -7.08 -7.03 24.43
C LYS A 222 -7.26 -8.28 23.57
N TYR A 223 -6.17 -9.01 23.34
CA TYR A 223 -6.11 -10.18 22.47
C TYR A 223 -6.18 -11.45 23.29
N SER A 224 -7.40 -11.81 23.72
CA SER A 224 -7.63 -12.99 24.58
C SER A 224 -7.38 -14.33 23.87
N ASN A 225 -7.49 -14.36 22.54
CA ASN A 225 -7.29 -15.52 21.68
C ASN A 225 -6.63 -15.12 20.35
N PHE A 226 -6.16 -16.09 19.58
CA PHE A 226 -5.39 -15.84 18.37
C PHE A 226 -6.23 -15.22 17.25
N ASP A 227 -7.49 -15.61 17.08
CA ASP A 227 -8.38 -15.03 16.07
C ASP A 227 -8.53 -13.50 16.22
N LYS A 228 -8.57 -12.96 17.45
CA LYS A 228 -8.59 -11.51 17.69
C LYS A 228 -7.27 -10.85 17.27
N LEU A 229 -6.13 -11.51 17.50
CA LEU A 229 -4.81 -11.02 17.12
C LEU A 229 -4.64 -11.04 15.60
N ALA A 230 -4.92 -12.18 14.96
CA ALA A 230 -4.88 -12.38 13.52
C ALA A 230 -5.87 -11.48 12.76
N LYS A 231 -7.05 -11.19 13.32
CA LYS A 231 -7.99 -10.22 12.72
C LYS A 231 -7.46 -8.78 12.74
N ALA A 232 -6.68 -8.40 13.74
CA ALA A 232 -6.12 -7.04 13.85
C ALA A 232 -4.77 -6.88 13.13
N HIS A 233 -3.97 -7.95 13.09
CA HIS A 233 -2.59 -7.96 12.60
C HIS A 233 -2.27 -9.30 11.90
N PRO A 234 -2.91 -9.63 10.75
CA PRO A 234 -2.85 -10.96 10.14
C PRO A 234 -1.42 -11.43 9.83
N ARG A 235 -0.68 -10.67 9.01
CA ARG A 235 0.73 -10.96 8.65
C ARG A 235 1.60 -11.22 9.89
N PHE A 236 1.51 -10.35 10.89
CA PHE A 236 2.32 -10.45 12.11
C PHE A 236 1.92 -11.62 13.02
N ALA A 237 0.62 -11.88 13.19
CA ALA A 237 0.13 -13.01 13.97
C ALA A 237 0.56 -14.34 13.34
N GLY A 238 0.51 -14.42 12.01
CA GLY A 238 0.99 -15.58 11.26
C GLY A 238 2.51 -15.74 11.33
N HIS A 239 3.31 -14.68 11.21
CA HIS A 239 4.77 -14.78 11.41
C HIS A 239 5.07 -15.33 12.82
N ALA A 240 4.45 -14.79 13.87
CA ALA A 240 4.60 -15.30 15.23
C ALA A 240 4.22 -16.79 15.35
N PHE A 241 3.15 -17.21 14.67
CA PHE A 241 2.72 -18.60 14.63
C PHE A 241 3.73 -19.52 13.92
N TRP A 242 4.21 -19.16 12.73
CA TRP A 242 5.18 -19.96 11.99
C TRP A 242 6.54 -20.02 12.67
N HIS A 243 6.96 -18.93 13.33
CA HIS A 243 8.12 -18.95 14.22
C HIS A 243 7.92 -19.98 15.34
N TYR A 244 6.81 -19.92 16.08
CA TYR A 244 6.47 -20.90 17.13
C TYR A 244 6.48 -22.35 16.61
N ILE A 245 5.85 -22.62 15.46
CA ILE A 245 5.88 -23.96 14.85
C ILE A 245 7.32 -24.39 14.54
N SER A 246 8.11 -23.53 13.90
CA SER A 246 9.50 -23.86 13.55
C SER A 246 10.40 -24.12 14.76
N THR A 247 10.16 -23.44 15.89
CA THR A 247 10.94 -23.55 17.12
C THR A 247 10.52 -24.74 17.98
N HIS A 248 9.23 -25.11 17.99
CA HIS A 248 8.71 -26.18 18.85
C HIS A 248 8.53 -27.53 18.13
N PHE A 249 8.34 -27.53 16.81
CA PHE A 249 8.11 -28.74 16.01
C PHE A 249 9.17 -28.94 14.90
N GLY A 250 10.05 -27.95 14.68
CA GLY A 250 11.13 -28.03 13.69
C GLY A 250 10.77 -27.37 12.34
N LYS A 251 11.80 -27.04 11.54
CA LYS A 251 11.64 -26.30 10.28
C LYS A 251 10.86 -27.09 9.21
N GLY A 252 11.11 -28.40 9.06
CA GLY A 252 10.41 -29.25 8.09
C GLY A 252 8.90 -29.42 8.35
N THR A 253 8.41 -29.08 9.54
CA THR A 253 6.97 -29.06 9.83
C THR A 253 6.24 -27.98 9.04
N VAL A 254 6.95 -26.92 8.61
CA VAL A 254 6.36 -25.78 7.89
C VAL A 254 5.89 -26.17 6.48
N SER A 255 6.73 -26.83 5.68
CA SER A 255 6.38 -27.35 4.35
C SER A 255 5.28 -28.41 4.42
N ASN A 256 5.44 -29.37 5.33
CA ASN A 256 4.47 -30.46 5.56
C ASN A 256 3.07 -29.93 5.94
N LEU A 257 2.99 -28.91 6.80
CA LEU A 257 1.71 -28.30 7.18
C LEU A 257 1.04 -27.58 6.00
N LEU A 258 1.80 -26.92 5.14
CA LEU A 258 1.29 -26.29 3.91
C LEU A 258 0.77 -27.35 2.92
N TYR A 259 1.53 -28.43 2.72
CA TYR A 259 1.18 -29.55 1.83
C TYR A 259 -0.11 -30.27 2.27
N LEU A 260 -0.21 -30.68 3.54
CA LEU A 260 -1.44 -31.33 4.03
C LEU A 260 -2.64 -30.37 4.13
N THR A 261 -2.42 -29.07 4.34
CA THR A 261 -3.51 -28.07 4.29
C THR A 261 -4.08 -27.95 2.87
N ARG A 262 -3.23 -27.99 1.84
CA ARG A 262 -3.65 -28.01 0.43
C ARG A 262 -4.47 -29.26 0.11
N ILE A 263 -3.95 -30.46 0.43
CA ILE A 263 -4.62 -31.74 0.13
C ILE A 263 -5.98 -31.83 0.82
N ASN A 264 -6.03 -31.56 2.13
CA ASN A 264 -7.26 -31.70 2.91
C ASN A 264 -8.24 -30.54 2.73
N ARG A 265 -7.84 -29.48 2.01
CA ARG A 265 -8.59 -28.23 1.80
C ARG A 265 -9.09 -27.59 3.11
N SER A 266 -8.39 -27.86 4.22
CA SER A 266 -8.79 -27.51 5.58
C SER A 266 -7.57 -27.31 6.46
N VAL A 267 -7.49 -26.14 7.09
CA VAL A 267 -6.43 -25.79 8.05
C VAL A 267 -6.53 -26.68 9.30
N ASP A 268 -7.74 -26.86 9.84
CA ASP A 268 -7.96 -27.71 11.03
C ASP A 268 -7.48 -29.15 10.82
N ASN A 269 -7.75 -29.73 9.64
CA ASN A 269 -7.33 -31.11 9.32
C ASN A 269 -5.81 -31.19 9.14
N GLY A 270 -5.20 -30.25 8.41
CA GLY A 270 -3.74 -30.18 8.27
C GLY A 270 -3.02 -30.10 9.61
N PHE A 271 -3.54 -29.29 10.53
CA PHE A 271 -3.04 -29.19 11.90
C PHE A 271 -3.21 -30.49 12.70
N PHE A 272 -4.38 -31.12 12.62
CA PHE A 272 -4.64 -32.37 13.32
C PHE A 272 -3.69 -33.48 12.87
N TYR A 273 -3.45 -33.64 11.57
CA TYR A 273 -2.57 -34.68 11.03
C TYR A 273 -1.07 -34.44 11.31
N ILE A 274 -0.61 -33.19 11.36
CA ILE A 274 0.82 -32.88 11.58
C ILE A 274 1.17 -32.65 13.06
N LEU A 275 0.31 -31.95 13.80
CA LEU A 275 0.59 -31.48 15.17
C LEU A 275 -0.18 -32.27 16.24
N GLY A 276 -0.91 -33.33 15.85
CA GLY A 276 -1.76 -34.13 16.74
C GLY A 276 -2.90 -33.35 17.41
N SER A 277 -3.14 -32.10 17.00
CA SER A 277 -4.06 -31.19 17.65
C SER A 277 -4.63 -30.14 16.68
N GLY A 278 -5.92 -29.85 16.81
CA GLY A 278 -6.61 -28.90 15.93
C GLY A 278 -6.15 -27.45 16.13
N TYR A 279 -6.38 -26.61 15.11
CA TYR A 279 -5.91 -25.22 15.02
C TYR A 279 -6.05 -24.44 16.32
N LYS A 280 -7.26 -24.44 16.90
CA LYS A 280 -7.56 -23.66 18.10
C LYS A 280 -6.63 -24.02 19.28
N ARG A 281 -6.48 -25.33 19.59
CA ARG A 281 -5.66 -25.81 20.72
C ARG A 281 -4.20 -25.39 20.54
N THR A 282 -3.66 -25.53 19.33
CA THR A 282 -2.31 -25.09 18.97
C THR A 282 -2.14 -23.58 19.17
N THR A 283 -3.08 -22.77 18.68
CA THR A 283 -2.97 -21.30 18.78
C THR A 283 -3.19 -20.76 20.19
N ASP A 284 -4.06 -21.38 21.00
CA ASP A 284 -4.26 -20.99 22.39
C ASP A 284 -3.01 -21.35 23.22
N ALA A 285 -2.42 -22.54 23.01
CA ALA A 285 -1.17 -22.97 23.64
C ALA A 285 0.02 -22.05 23.28
N MET A 286 0.16 -21.66 22.01
CA MET A 286 1.14 -20.66 21.56
C MET A 286 0.99 -19.34 22.32
N LEU A 287 -0.24 -18.81 22.43
CA LEU A 287 -0.46 -17.54 23.12
C LEU A 287 -0.15 -17.63 24.62
N ASP A 288 -0.49 -18.74 25.27
CA ASP A 288 -0.23 -18.93 26.69
C ASP A 288 1.26 -19.16 26.97
N TYR A 289 1.99 -19.82 26.07
CA TYR A 289 3.46 -19.88 26.08
C TYR A 289 4.07 -18.47 26.08
N TYR A 290 3.76 -17.63 25.08
CA TYR A 290 4.34 -16.28 25.00
C TYR A 290 3.91 -15.38 26.17
N LYS A 291 2.65 -15.46 26.64
CA LYS A 291 2.22 -14.74 27.86
C LYS A 291 3.08 -15.11 29.06
N LYS A 292 3.31 -16.41 29.29
CA LYS A 292 4.14 -16.90 30.41
C LYS A 292 5.59 -16.43 30.29
N VAL A 293 6.19 -16.58 29.10
CA VAL A 293 7.57 -16.10 28.83
C VAL A 293 7.70 -14.61 29.13
N TYR A 294 6.81 -13.75 28.63
CA TYR A 294 6.91 -12.31 28.86
C TYR A 294 6.60 -11.89 30.31
N GLN A 295 5.79 -12.66 31.05
CA GLN A 295 5.58 -12.45 32.48
C GLN A 295 6.81 -12.84 33.33
N GLU A 296 7.49 -13.93 32.97
CA GLU A 296 8.76 -14.35 33.60
C GLU A 296 9.90 -13.38 33.26
N GLU A 297 9.95 -12.88 32.03
CA GLU A 297 10.94 -11.90 31.60
C GLU A 297 10.78 -10.55 32.29
N ALA A 298 9.55 -10.07 32.49
CA ALA A 298 9.27 -8.81 33.18
C ALA A 298 9.89 -8.71 34.59
N LYS A 299 10.14 -9.83 35.27
CA LYS A 299 10.83 -9.87 36.57
C LYS A 299 12.29 -9.43 36.41
N GLY A 300 12.66 -8.24 36.90
CA GLY A 300 14.03 -7.70 36.73
C GLY A 300 14.26 -6.92 35.44
N LEU A 301 13.21 -6.62 34.66
CA LEU A 301 13.22 -5.54 33.67
C LEU A 301 12.61 -4.27 34.30
N LYS A 302 13.21 -3.10 34.05
CA LYS A 302 12.71 -1.82 34.59
C LYS A 302 11.61 -1.28 33.69
N THR A 303 10.53 -0.78 34.28
CA THR A 303 9.52 -0.01 33.52
C THR A 303 9.84 1.47 33.60
N VAL A 304 9.40 2.26 32.63
CA VAL A 304 9.64 3.71 32.61
C VAL A 304 9.05 4.41 33.83
N ASP A 305 9.93 5.09 34.57
CA ASP A 305 9.63 5.94 35.73
C ASP A 305 8.53 6.97 35.42
N GLU A 306 7.56 7.17 36.31
CA GLU A 306 6.57 8.25 36.14
C GLU A 306 7.22 9.66 36.11
N PRO A 307 8.21 9.97 36.99
CA PRO A 307 9.02 11.19 36.86
C PRO A 307 9.76 11.23 35.51
N GLY A 308 9.52 12.29 34.73
CA GLY A 308 10.13 12.48 33.41
C GLY A 308 9.24 12.08 32.21
N LYS A 309 8.06 11.47 32.42
CA LYS A 309 7.11 11.26 31.31
C LYS A 309 6.51 12.57 30.84
N ILE A 310 6.59 12.82 29.54
CA ILE A 310 6.06 14.05 28.92
C ILE A 310 4.58 13.85 28.59
N ALA A 311 3.73 14.71 29.16
CA ALA A 311 2.28 14.64 28.95
C ALA A 311 1.87 15.11 27.53
N ILE A 312 1.40 14.17 26.70
CA ILE A 312 1.01 14.43 25.29
C ILE A 312 -0.46 14.11 25.07
N LYS A 313 -1.24 15.13 24.66
CA LYS A 313 -2.66 14.98 24.33
C LYS A 313 -2.84 14.36 22.93
N ASN A 314 -2.79 13.02 22.83
CA ASN A 314 -3.03 12.24 21.61
C ASN A 314 -4.32 11.41 21.70
N LYS A 315 -5.49 12.08 21.65
CA LYS A 315 -6.81 11.41 21.79
C LYS A 315 -7.15 10.42 20.68
N SER A 316 -6.51 10.55 19.50
CA SER A 316 -6.81 9.75 18.31
C SER A 316 -5.80 8.63 18.06
N ASP A 317 -4.89 8.37 19.01
CA ASP A 317 -3.88 7.28 18.93
C ASP A 317 -3.03 7.36 17.64
N LEU A 318 -2.72 8.58 17.19
CA LEU A 318 -1.95 8.82 15.98
C LEU A 318 -0.48 8.40 16.17
N PRO A 319 0.16 7.76 15.18
CA PRO A 319 1.60 7.52 15.17
C PRO A 319 2.39 8.81 15.39
N LEU A 320 3.36 8.72 16.31
CA LEU A 320 4.30 9.79 16.64
C LEU A 320 5.73 9.32 16.36
N SER A 321 6.53 10.18 15.71
CA SER A 321 7.91 9.92 15.30
C SER A 321 8.74 11.21 15.37
N GLN A 322 10.06 11.09 15.21
CA GLN A 322 11.01 12.20 15.10
C GLN A 322 11.03 13.06 16.37
N LEU A 323 11.15 12.43 17.53
CA LEU A 323 11.30 13.11 18.80
C LEU A 323 12.68 13.78 18.90
N LYS A 324 12.71 15.12 18.92
CA LYS A 324 13.94 15.92 19.00
C LYS A 324 13.83 16.98 20.10
N ILE A 325 14.76 17.02 21.04
CA ILE A 325 14.84 18.06 22.09
C ILE A 325 15.64 19.27 21.59
N SER A 326 15.24 20.48 21.97
CA SER A 326 15.94 21.72 21.60
C SER A 326 17.29 21.87 22.32
N PRO A 327 18.27 22.62 21.76
CA PRO A 327 19.59 22.77 22.37
C PRO A 327 19.61 23.35 23.78
N ASP A 328 18.58 24.11 24.17
CA ASP A 328 18.38 24.65 25.52
C ASP A 328 17.73 23.66 26.52
N GLY A 329 17.30 22.48 26.06
CA GLY A 329 16.61 21.47 26.86
C GLY A 329 15.18 21.85 27.31
N LYS A 330 14.63 22.99 26.86
CA LYS A 330 13.32 23.53 27.33
C LYS A 330 12.14 23.16 26.43
N ARG A 331 12.38 22.76 25.18
CA ARG A 331 11.34 22.44 24.20
C ARG A 331 11.60 21.09 23.55
N ILE A 332 10.54 20.45 23.10
CA ILE A 332 10.61 19.26 22.24
C ILE A 332 9.85 19.49 20.95
N ALA A 333 10.32 18.87 19.88
CA ALA A 333 9.62 18.75 18.60
C ALA A 333 9.29 17.28 18.31
N TRP A 334 8.16 17.05 17.63
CA TRP A 334 7.81 15.73 17.09
C TRP A 334 6.81 15.84 15.93
N VAL A 335 6.74 14.77 15.14
CA VAL A 335 5.74 14.59 14.08
C VAL A 335 4.55 13.80 14.62
N SER A 336 3.33 14.23 14.30
CA SER A 336 2.13 13.37 14.36
C SER A 336 1.61 13.12 12.95
N ASN A 337 1.43 11.85 12.56
CA ASN A 337 0.95 11.47 11.23
C ASN A 337 -0.47 10.89 11.28
N ASP A 338 -1.34 11.36 10.38
CA ASP A 338 -2.74 10.95 10.21
C ASP A 338 -2.92 10.44 8.77
N ILE A 339 -2.43 9.22 8.55
CA ILE A 339 -2.51 8.47 7.28
C ILE A 339 -2.00 9.31 6.09
N GLY A 340 -0.75 9.77 6.17
CA GLY A 340 -0.08 10.61 5.18
C GLY A 340 -0.17 12.10 5.47
N LYS A 341 -1.14 12.54 6.28
CA LYS A 341 -1.30 13.95 6.67
C LYS A 341 -0.55 14.23 7.97
N TRP A 342 0.66 14.74 7.87
CA TRP A 342 1.53 15.01 9.02
C TRP A 342 1.45 16.45 9.54
N LYS A 343 1.80 16.62 10.82
CA LYS A 343 1.89 17.90 11.52
C LYS A 343 3.13 17.88 12.41
N VAL A 344 3.91 18.96 12.39
CA VAL A 344 5.04 19.15 13.30
C VAL A 344 4.57 19.98 14.48
N TRP A 345 4.78 19.45 15.68
CA TRP A 345 4.46 20.09 16.95
C TRP A 345 5.73 20.50 17.67
N VAL A 346 5.67 21.62 18.38
CA VAL A 346 6.66 22.00 19.39
C VAL A 346 5.92 22.18 20.71
N GLN A 347 6.43 21.58 21.78
CA GLN A 347 5.92 21.74 23.15
C GLN A 347 6.99 22.30 24.05
N ASP A 348 6.61 23.30 24.81
CA ASP A 348 7.36 23.85 25.92
C ASP A 348 7.20 22.93 27.14
N LEU A 349 8.31 22.51 27.74
CA LEU A 349 8.34 21.49 28.80
C LEU A 349 7.96 22.05 30.17
N GLU A 350 8.28 23.32 30.44
CA GLU A 350 7.95 24.00 31.70
C GLU A 350 6.45 24.31 31.80
N THR A 351 5.86 24.85 30.73
CA THR A 351 4.46 25.29 30.71
C THR A 351 3.47 24.26 30.15
N GLY A 352 3.98 23.17 29.55
CA GLY A 352 3.17 22.17 28.83
C GLY A 352 2.44 22.72 27.59
N LYS A 353 2.68 23.98 27.19
CA LYS A 353 2.01 24.62 26.06
C LYS A 353 2.60 24.11 24.75
N ARG A 354 1.77 23.49 23.91
CA ARG A 354 2.17 23.04 22.56
C ARG A 354 1.60 23.91 21.44
N LYS A 355 2.39 24.12 20.39
CA LYS A 355 2.02 24.83 19.17
C LYS A 355 2.32 23.94 17.95
N ARG A 356 1.51 24.05 16.90
CA ARG A 356 1.79 23.42 15.59
C ARG A 356 2.60 24.41 14.76
N ILE A 357 3.83 24.06 14.42
CA ILE A 357 4.72 24.94 13.64
C ILE A 357 4.57 24.71 12.13
N TYR A 358 4.33 23.47 11.70
CA TYR A 358 4.22 23.11 10.28
C TYR A 358 3.21 21.98 10.04
N LYS A 359 2.80 21.82 8.79
CA LYS A 359 1.87 20.77 8.34
C LYS A 359 2.10 20.46 6.86
N GLY A 360 1.88 19.22 6.47
CA GLY A 360 1.97 18.81 5.07
C GLY A 360 1.30 17.46 4.83
N GLY A 361 1.53 16.94 3.62
CA GLY A 361 0.90 15.72 3.14
C GLY A 361 -0.62 15.79 3.01
N THR A 362 -1.20 14.69 2.54
CA THR A 362 -2.63 14.48 2.30
C THR A 362 -3.06 13.18 2.94
N ARG A 363 -4.33 13.07 3.37
CA ARG A 363 -4.87 11.80 3.85
C ARG A 363 -4.95 10.84 2.66
N ASN A 364 -4.22 9.73 2.71
CA ASN A 364 -4.19 8.71 1.67
C ASN A 364 -4.32 7.33 2.32
N ALA A 365 -5.56 6.85 2.43
CA ALA A 365 -5.86 5.55 3.02
C ALA A 365 -5.79 4.38 2.00
N LEU A 366 -5.28 4.63 0.79
CA LEU A 366 -5.00 3.60 -0.21
C LEU A 366 -3.55 3.13 -0.06
N GLN A 367 -2.61 4.06 -0.12
CA GLN A 367 -1.18 3.73 -0.13
C GLN A 367 -0.61 3.69 1.29
N ALA A 368 0.27 2.72 1.55
CA ALA A 368 1.02 2.63 2.80
C ALA A 368 1.66 3.99 3.16
N THR A 369 1.32 4.51 4.34
CA THR A 369 1.88 5.77 4.84
C THR A 369 3.31 5.54 5.33
N ASP A 370 4.25 6.33 4.81
CA ASP A 370 5.57 6.45 5.42
C ASP A 370 5.46 7.26 6.73
N TYR A 371 5.97 6.69 7.82
CA TYR A 371 5.97 7.29 9.15
C TYR A 371 7.32 7.86 9.59
N ASN A 372 8.40 7.59 8.82
CA ASN A 372 9.74 8.11 9.06
C ASN A 372 9.86 9.57 8.57
N TYR A 373 9.03 9.97 7.60
CA TYR A 373 8.96 11.33 7.06
C TYR A 373 7.82 12.18 7.67
N PRO A 374 8.01 13.52 7.83
CA PRO A 374 9.21 14.30 7.53
C PRO A 374 10.32 14.19 8.59
N GLN A 375 11.56 14.44 8.19
CA GLN A 375 12.74 14.51 9.08
C GLN A 375 12.80 15.85 9.81
N LEU A 376 13.29 15.86 11.06
CA LEU A 376 13.41 17.05 11.91
C LEU A 376 14.83 17.23 12.46
N ALA A 377 15.34 18.47 12.44
CA ALA A 377 16.59 18.85 13.13
C ALA A 377 16.48 20.25 13.75
N TRP A 378 16.97 20.40 14.99
CA TRP A 378 17.04 21.70 15.66
C TRP A 378 18.32 22.44 15.29
N ASN A 379 18.23 23.71 14.91
CA ASN A 379 19.43 24.50 14.65
C ASN A 379 20.17 24.78 15.99
N PRO A 380 21.52 24.71 16.02
CA PRO A 380 22.31 25.01 17.21
C PRO A 380 22.12 26.43 17.79
N ASP A 381 21.51 27.35 17.02
CA ASP A 381 21.09 28.68 17.47
C ASP A 381 19.86 28.69 18.38
N ASN A 382 19.16 27.56 18.54
CA ASN A 382 17.96 27.39 19.36
C ASN A 382 16.73 28.26 18.96
N GLN A 383 16.80 28.95 17.82
CA GLN A 383 15.73 29.78 17.24
C GLN A 383 15.05 29.10 16.04
N ARG A 384 15.83 28.38 15.22
CA ARG A 384 15.36 27.74 13.99
C ARG A 384 15.21 26.22 14.11
N ILE A 385 14.28 25.66 13.34
CA ILE A 385 14.09 24.21 13.18
C ILE A 385 13.94 23.86 11.70
N ALA A 386 14.67 22.85 11.25
CA ALA A 386 14.56 22.29 9.91
C ALA A 386 13.48 21.20 9.89
N VAL A 387 12.59 21.29 8.90
CA VAL A 387 11.60 20.26 8.56
C VAL A 387 11.83 19.86 7.11
N LEU A 388 12.27 18.62 6.89
CA LEU A 388 12.60 18.10 5.57
C LEU A 388 11.57 17.06 5.14
N TYR A 389 10.89 17.34 4.02
CA TYR A 389 9.67 16.66 3.61
C TYR A 389 9.54 16.55 2.09
N GLU A 390 8.77 15.56 1.64
CA GLU A 390 8.58 15.28 0.21
C GLU A 390 7.30 15.97 -0.29
N ARG A 391 7.33 16.51 -1.52
CA ARG A 391 6.10 16.98 -2.17
C ARG A 391 6.21 16.90 -3.68
N ARG A 392 5.43 15.95 -4.25
CA ARG A 392 5.45 15.58 -5.67
C ARG A 392 6.84 15.09 -6.07
N ASP A 393 7.33 14.10 -5.34
CA ASP A 393 8.58 13.41 -5.70
C ASP A 393 9.82 14.31 -5.73
N VAL A 394 9.82 15.32 -4.84
CA VAL A 394 10.91 16.26 -4.66
C VAL A 394 11.09 16.48 -3.16
N ALA A 395 12.28 16.19 -2.65
CA ALA A 395 12.67 16.50 -1.28
C ALA A 395 12.82 18.03 -1.09
N ARG A 396 12.19 18.55 -0.04
CA ARG A 396 12.17 19.98 0.29
C ARG A 396 12.55 20.22 1.74
N LEU A 397 13.41 21.20 1.95
CA LEU A 397 13.83 21.68 3.25
C LEU A 397 13.06 22.97 3.58
N ALA A 398 12.31 22.95 4.68
CA ALA A 398 11.72 24.14 5.30
C ALA A 398 12.50 24.49 6.57
N VAL A 399 13.20 25.62 6.57
CA VAL A 399 13.81 26.19 7.79
C VAL A 399 12.82 27.18 8.39
N ILE A 400 12.38 26.91 9.61
CA ILE A 400 11.32 27.67 10.30
C ILE A 400 11.94 28.37 11.50
N ASP A 401 11.89 29.69 11.51
CA ASP A 401 12.22 30.51 12.68
C ASP A 401 11.02 30.55 13.64
N LEU A 402 11.23 30.12 14.89
CA LEU A 402 10.17 30.06 15.90
C LEU A 402 9.84 31.40 16.54
N THR A 403 10.71 32.41 16.38
CA THR A 403 10.54 33.77 16.90
C THR A 403 9.73 34.61 15.90
N THR A 404 10.23 34.79 14.67
CA THR A 404 9.55 35.57 13.62
C THR A 404 8.41 34.83 12.93
N LYS A 405 8.37 33.48 13.03
CA LYS A 405 7.48 32.57 12.27
C LYS A 405 7.73 32.57 10.76
N LYS A 406 8.83 33.18 10.28
CA LYS A 406 9.24 33.10 8.88
C LYS A 406 9.62 31.65 8.55
N THR A 407 9.22 31.19 7.36
CA THR A 407 9.63 29.89 6.81
C THR A 407 10.39 30.14 5.52
N GLU A 408 11.61 29.62 5.45
CA GLU A 408 12.45 29.65 4.26
C GLU A 408 12.41 28.26 3.60
N LEU A 409 12.11 28.23 2.29
CA LEU A 409 11.88 27.00 1.55
C LEU A 409 12.97 26.82 0.49
N SER A 410 13.59 25.64 0.47
CA SER A 410 14.50 25.21 -0.59
C SER A 410 14.13 23.80 -1.04
N ASN A 411 14.23 23.55 -2.35
CA ASN A 411 14.24 22.17 -2.86
C ASN A 411 15.68 21.65 -2.73
N LEU A 412 15.85 20.37 -2.41
CA LEU A 412 17.14 19.71 -2.59
C LEU A 412 17.39 19.40 -4.08
N SER A 413 18.64 19.03 -4.37
CA SER A 413 19.03 18.51 -5.69
C SER A 413 18.20 17.26 -6.04
N PRO A 414 17.72 17.10 -7.29
CA PRO A 414 16.98 15.91 -7.73
C PRO A 414 17.74 14.58 -7.64
N GLU A 415 19.07 14.62 -7.40
CA GLU A 415 19.87 13.40 -7.17
C GLU A 415 19.53 12.70 -5.83
N PHE A 416 18.98 13.45 -4.87
CA PHE A 416 18.53 12.91 -3.59
C PHE A 416 17.16 12.24 -3.73
N GLN A 417 17.18 10.93 -3.91
CA GLN A 417 15.98 10.08 -3.95
C GLN A 417 15.28 10.12 -2.59
N ARG A 418 16.03 10.03 -1.49
CA ARG A 418 15.48 9.99 -0.12
C ARG A 418 16.48 10.51 0.91
N VAL A 419 15.99 10.92 2.09
CA VAL A 419 16.84 11.31 3.24
C VAL A 419 16.35 10.55 4.48
N PHE A 420 17.22 9.80 5.13
CA PHE A 420 16.88 8.88 6.23
C PHE A 420 17.09 9.49 7.61
N SER A 421 18.05 10.41 7.75
CA SER A 421 18.27 11.20 8.95
C SER A 421 18.93 12.53 8.61
N MET A 422 18.76 13.51 9.50
CA MET A 422 19.24 14.88 9.34
C MET A 422 19.63 15.47 10.70
N ASP A 423 20.78 16.13 10.75
CA ASP A 423 21.26 16.86 11.93
C ASP A 423 22.10 18.09 11.53
N TYR A 424 22.44 18.98 12.46
CA TYR A 424 23.24 20.20 12.18
C TYR A 424 24.68 20.08 12.69
N ALA A 425 25.67 20.26 11.80
CA ALA A 425 27.08 20.38 12.17
C ALA A 425 27.50 21.81 12.57
N THR A 426 26.85 22.81 11.97
CA THR A 426 26.94 24.24 12.31
C THR A 426 25.60 24.91 12.02
N PRO A 427 25.33 26.16 12.43
CA PRO A 427 24.06 26.84 12.13
C PRO A 427 23.72 26.99 10.63
N THR A 428 24.67 26.70 9.74
CA THR A 428 24.57 26.80 8.27
C THR A 428 24.88 25.50 7.53
N GLU A 429 25.25 24.42 8.23
CA GLU A 429 25.61 23.14 7.64
C GLU A 429 24.77 22.02 8.27
N LEU A 430 24.01 21.33 7.43
CA LEU A 430 23.30 20.11 7.77
C LEU A 430 24.15 18.90 7.37
N VAL A 431 24.02 17.81 8.12
CA VAL A 431 24.47 16.49 7.71
C VAL A 431 23.24 15.65 7.38
N PHE A 432 23.31 14.90 6.28
CA PHE A 432 22.29 13.95 5.86
C PHE A 432 22.89 12.54 5.81
N SER A 433 22.07 11.54 6.14
CA SER A 433 22.15 10.21 5.52
C SER A 433 21.06 10.15 4.46
N ALA A 434 21.41 9.83 3.22
CA ALA A 434 20.52 9.99 2.08
C ALA A 434 20.78 8.97 0.95
N ALA A 435 19.70 8.58 0.26
CA ALA A 435 19.77 7.74 -0.92
C ALA A 435 20.15 8.55 -2.16
N VAL A 436 21.24 8.16 -2.81
CA VAL A 436 21.66 8.66 -4.13
C VAL A 436 22.06 7.46 -4.99
N LYS A 437 21.42 7.32 -6.16
CA LYS A 437 21.65 6.20 -7.10
C LYS A 437 21.58 4.82 -6.44
N GLY A 438 20.67 4.63 -5.48
CA GLY A 438 20.45 3.34 -4.82
C GLY A 438 21.44 2.95 -3.70
N PHE A 439 22.29 3.87 -3.23
CA PHE A 439 23.14 3.68 -2.04
C PHE A 439 22.78 4.71 -0.97
N SER A 440 22.92 4.35 0.32
CA SER A 440 22.66 5.25 1.46
C SER A 440 23.98 5.81 1.97
N ASP A 441 24.32 7.03 1.55
CA ASP A 441 25.58 7.69 1.90
C ASP A 441 25.38 8.89 2.84
N LEU A 442 26.50 9.37 3.39
CA LEU A 442 26.59 10.55 4.23
C LEU A 442 26.96 11.79 3.41
N PHE A 443 26.29 12.91 3.69
CA PHE A 443 26.50 14.19 2.98
C PHE A 443 26.52 15.37 3.94
N VAL A 444 27.30 16.41 3.63
CA VAL A 444 27.20 17.75 4.23
C VAL A 444 26.51 18.68 3.24
N TYR A 445 25.45 19.37 3.68
CA TYR A 445 24.68 20.31 2.88
C TYR A 445 24.74 21.72 3.48
N ARG A 446 25.23 22.68 2.69
CA ARG A 446 25.39 24.09 3.09
C ARG A 446 24.10 24.84 2.80
N THR A 447 23.35 25.25 3.83
CA THR A 447 21.98 25.78 3.67
C THR A 447 21.92 27.12 2.94
N ILE A 448 22.99 27.91 2.99
CA ILE A 448 23.10 29.22 2.30
C ILE A 448 23.46 29.03 0.82
N THR A 449 24.57 28.34 0.51
CA THR A 449 25.05 28.18 -0.87
C THR A 449 24.34 27.06 -1.64
N ARG A 450 23.58 26.20 -0.94
CA ARG A 450 22.92 24.98 -1.46
C ARG A 450 23.87 23.97 -2.09
N GLN A 451 25.15 24.03 -1.72
CA GLN A 451 26.16 23.07 -2.14
C GLN A 451 26.13 21.82 -1.25
N THR A 452 26.41 20.68 -1.87
CA THR A 452 26.50 19.37 -1.24
C THR A 452 27.93 18.84 -1.34
N GLU A 453 28.43 18.26 -0.26
CA GLU A 453 29.70 17.55 -0.16
C GLU A 453 29.38 16.10 0.25
N ARG A 454 29.81 15.10 -0.53
CA ARG A 454 29.55 13.68 -0.26
C ARG A 454 30.71 13.09 0.54
N LEU A 455 30.43 12.51 1.70
CA LEU A 455 31.45 11.99 2.64
C LEU A 455 31.72 10.48 2.42
N THR A 456 30.69 9.70 2.10
CA THR A 456 30.81 8.27 1.77
C THR A 456 30.34 8.00 0.34
N ASN A 457 30.93 7.02 -0.32
CA ASN A 457 30.69 6.67 -1.73
C ASN A 457 31.03 5.19 -1.94
N ASP A 458 30.31 4.33 -1.25
CA ASP A 458 30.46 2.88 -1.31
C ASP A 458 29.06 2.22 -1.35
N PHE A 459 28.98 0.89 -1.22
CA PHE A 459 27.71 0.17 -1.28
C PHE A 459 27.12 -0.15 0.10
N TRP A 460 27.79 0.24 1.18
CA TRP A 460 27.31 -0.02 2.54
C TRP A 460 26.18 0.95 2.91
N ASP A 461 25.35 0.56 3.88
CA ASP A 461 24.25 1.38 4.32
C ASP A 461 24.70 2.31 5.45
N ASP A 462 24.90 3.59 5.18
CA ASP A 462 25.18 4.57 6.22
C ASP A 462 23.90 5.28 6.67
N LEU A 463 23.45 4.98 7.89
CA LEU A 463 22.18 5.40 8.49
C LEU A 463 22.38 6.10 9.84
N ASP A 464 21.29 6.65 10.39
CA ASP A 464 21.22 7.26 11.73
C ASP A 464 22.32 8.31 12.00
N ALA A 465 22.56 9.20 11.04
CA ALA A 465 23.54 10.27 11.11
C ALA A 465 23.23 11.27 12.24
N HIS A 466 24.19 11.48 13.15
CA HIS A 466 24.11 12.42 14.26
C HIS A 466 25.45 13.10 14.54
N VAL A 467 25.44 14.41 14.81
CA VAL A 467 26.66 15.17 15.06
C VAL A 467 26.91 15.36 16.54
N THR A 468 28.13 15.01 16.98
CA THR A 468 28.60 15.19 18.36
C THR A 468 29.95 15.91 18.41
N LYS A 469 30.36 16.34 19.61
CA LYS A 469 31.71 16.84 19.88
C LYS A 469 32.36 15.94 20.94
N LEU A 470 33.41 15.20 20.58
CA LEU A 470 34.14 14.31 21.48
C LEU A 470 35.62 14.70 21.49
N ASP A 471 36.25 14.75 22.67
CA ASP A 471 37.66 15.08 22.88
C ASP A 471 38.11 16.36 22.15
N GLY A 472 37.27 17.40 22.20
CA GLY A 472 37.53 18.68 21.55
C GLY A 472 37.22 18.77 20.05
N LYS A 473 37.05 17.64 19.36
CA LYS A 473 36.78 17.54 17.90
C LYS A 473 35.30 17.30 17.59
N LYS A 474 34.85 17.67 16.40
CA LYS A 474 33.54 17.29 15.87
C LYS A 474 33.59 15.91 15.23
N TYR A 475 32.64 15.06 15.59
CA TYR A 475 32.47 13.76 14.96
C TYR A 475 31.04 13.60 14.43
N LEU A 476 30.93 12.98 13.26
CA LEU A 476 29.69 12.41 12.76
C LEU A 476 29.61 10.96 13.22
N MET A 477 28.64 10.65 14.07
CA MET A 477 28.28 9.28 14.41
C MET A 477 27.22 8.78 13.42
N PHE A 478 27.36 7.52 13.00
CA PHE A 478 26.39 6.85 12.13
C PHE A 478 26.40 5.34 12.39
N ALA A 479 25.30 4.68 12.03
CA ALA A 479 25.19 3.23 12.02
C ALA A 479 25.48 2.72 10.61
N SER A 480 26.33 1.70 10.46
CA SER A 480 26.65 1.11 9.15
C SER A 480 26.90 -0.39 9.22
N ASN A 481 26.49 -1.13 8.20
CA ASN A 481 26.74 -2.57 8.09
C ASN A 481 28.14 -2.91 7.54
N ARG A 482 28.99 -1.89 7.30
CA ARG A 482 30.36 -2.04 6.80
C ARG A 482 31.24 -2.93 7.68
N ILE A 483 31.95 -3.86 7.06
CA ILE A 483 32.89 -4.76 7.78
C ILE A 483 34.26 -4.12 8.03
N THR A 484 34.59 -3.02 7.33
CA THR A 484 35.85 -2.28 7.42
C THR A 484 35.66 -0.87 7.96
N ASP A 485 36.64 -0.39 8.71
CA ASP A 485 36.76 0.96 9.29
C ASP A 485 37.62 1.91 8.43
N THR A 486 37.82 1.58 7.15
CA THR A 486 38.43 2.49 6.17
C THR A 486 37.47 2.67 5.00
N LEU A 487 37.17 3.91 4.68
CA LEU A 487 36.46 4.31 3.46
C LEU A 487 37.32 3.95 2.25
N SER A 488 36.87 2.95 1.51
CA SER A 488 37.57 2.38 0.37
C SER A 488 36.55 1.99 -0.70
N PHE A 489 36.88 2.21 -1.97
CA PHE A 489 36.01 1.80 -3.06
C PHE A 489 36.03 0.27 -3.19
N GLN A 490 34.90 -0.36 -2.88
CA GLN A 490 34.72 -1.81 -2.98
C GLN A 490 33.63 -2.12 -4.02
N ARG A 491 33.73 -3.29 -4.68
CA ARG A 491 32.71 -3.75 -5.63
C ARG A 491 31.78 -4.75 -4.95
N LEU A 492 30.48 -4.54 -5.14
CA LEU A 492 29.41 -5.41 -4.60
C LEU A 492 29.57 -6.88 -5.01
N ASP A 493 30.11 -7.13 -6.21
CA ASP A 493 30.50 -8.46 -6.72
C ASP A 493 31.41 -9.29 -5.78
N SER A 494 32.02 -8.68 -4.75
CA SER A 494 32.93 -9.38 -3.82
C SER A 494 32.34 -9.65 -2.45
N ILE A 495 31.46 -8.78 -1.93
CA ILE A 495 30.92 -8.86 -0.57
C ILE A 495 29.52 -8.24 -0.55
N LEU A 496 28.56 -8.94 0.05
CA LEU A 496 27.18 -8.47 0.20
C LEU A 496 26.96 -7.71 1.52
N PRO A 497 26.24 -6.57 1.53
CA PRO A 497 25.91 -5.79 2.73
C PRO A 497 24.75 -6.43 3.53
N ILE A 498 24.99 -7.65 4.03
CA ILE A 498 24.01 -8.45 4.78
C ILE A 498 24.33 -8.57 6.28
N THR A 499 25.44 -7.99 6.73
CA THR A 499 25.84 -7.87 8.14
C THR A 499 24.94 -6.90 8.91
N ASN A 500 24.91 -7.03 10.23
CA ASN A 500 24.21 -6.09 11.11
C ASN A 500 24.91 -4.73 11.16
N PHE A 501 24.20 -3.71 11.65
CA PHE A 501 24.74 -2.37 11.81
C PHE A 501 25.64 -2.27 13.05
N ASP A 502 26.84 -1.76 12.85
CA ASP A 502 27.76 -1.29 13.89
C ASP A 502 27.81 0.25 13.89
N ILE A 503 28.24 0.86 15.00
CA ILE A 503 28.43 2.31 15.09
C ILE A 503 29.83 2.72 14.62
N PHE A 504 29.91 3.80 13.84
CA PHE A 504 31.15 4.40 13.35
C PHE A 504 31.19 5.90 13.65
N LEU A 505 32.41 6.43 13.79
CA LEU A 505 32.71 7.85 13.92
C LEU A 505 33.55 8.31 12.71
N TYR A 506 33.12 9.40 12.09
CA TYR A 506 33.87 10.13 11.06
C TYR A 506 34.31 11.50 11.61
N ASP A 507 35.59 11.85 11.47
CA ASP A 507 36.17 13.11 11.96
C ASP A 507 35.77 14.28 11.03
N LEU A 508 34.85 15.13 11.50
CA LEU A 508 34.31 16.26 10.73
C LEU A 508 35.25 17.47 10.69
N ASP A 509 36.40 17.43 11.36
CA ASP A 509 37.42 18.47 11.27
C ASP A 509 38.60 18.00 10.39
N ALA A 510 39.01 16.72 10.50
CA ALA A 510 40.16 16.17 9.76
C ALA A 510 39.83 15.53 8.39
N ARG A 511 38.57 15.18 8.10
CA ARG A 511 38.15 14.55 6.82
C ARG A 511 38.89 13.25 6.44
N SER A 512 39.37 12.49 7.43
CA SER A 512 40.09 11.23 7.20
C SER A 512 39.21 10.16 6.54
N SER A 513 39.81 9.33 5.68
CA SER A 513 39.18 8.10 5.18
C SER A 513 39.15 6.98 6.23
N GLU A 514 39.94 7.09 7.30
CA GLU A 514 39.93 6.17 8.43
C GLU A 514 38.84 6.56 9.45
N LEU A 515 37.93 5.62 9.72
CA LEU A 515 36.84 5.73 10.68
C LEU A 515 37.27 5.16 12.03
N VAL A 516 36.70 5.66 13.13
CA VAL A 516 36.77 4.95 14.41
C VAL A 516 35.53 4.07 14.54
N ARG A 517 35.72 2.75 14.47
CA ARG A 517 34.66 1.76 14.69
C ARG A 517 34.38 1.61 16.19
N VAL A 518 33.14 1.89 16.58
CA VAL A 518 32.68 1.92 17.98
C VAL A 518 32.16 0.56 18.43
N THR A 519 31.57 -0.24 17.53
CA THR A 519 31.10 -1.59 17.83
C THR A 519 31.55 -2.60 16.78
N ASN A 520 31.57 -3.88 17.15
CA ASN A 520 31.94 -4.96 16.23
C ASN A 520 31.14 -6.21 16.58
N SER A 521 29.82 -6.13 16.41
CA SER A 521 28.84 -7.07 16.95
C SER A 521 28.32 -8.01 15.86
N PRO A 522 28.75 -9.29 15.81
CA PRO A 522 28.33 -10.19 14.72
C PRO A 522 26.87 -10.64 14.79
N LEU A 523 26.24 -10.57 15.98
CA LEU A 523 24.86 -11.04 16.21
C LEU A 523 23.91 -9.95 16.71
N TYR A 524 24.41 -8.75 17.01
CA TYR A 524 23.62 -7.66 17.58
C TYR A 524 23.47 -6.54 16.56
N ASN A 525 22.50 -5.67 16.76
CA ASN A 525 22.23 -4.55 15.87
C ASN A 525 22.31 -3.23 16.65
N GLU A 526 23.25 -2.36 16.29
CA GLU A 526 23.44 -1.07 16.95
C GLU A 526 22.97 0.11 16.08
N ARG A 527 22.10 0.94 16.64
CA ARG A 527 21.36 2.00 15.93
C ARG A 527 21.24 3.27 16.78
N ASN A 528 20.82 4.36 16.14
CA ASN A 528 20.53 5.67 16.77
C ASN A 528 21.64 6.16 17.73
N PRO A 529 22.88 6.36 17.26
CA PRO A 529 23.94 6.90 18.10
C PRO A 529 23.68 8.36 18.51
N VAL A 530 24.08 8.73 19.72
CA VAL A 530 23.96 10.09 20.29
C VAL A 530 25.21 10.49 21.09
N GLY A 531 25.58 11.78 21.02
CA GLY A 531 26.53 12.35 21.99
C GLY A 531 25.87 12.59 23.35
N LEU A 532 26.51 12.18 24.44
CA LEU A 532 26.02 12.47 25.81
C LEU A 532 26.63 13.77 26.33
N ASP A 533 27.96 13.90 26.24
CA ASP A 533 28.71 15.09 26.64
C ASP A 533 29.96 15.26 25.72
N THR A 534 31.06 15.83 26.22
CA THR A 534 32.30 16.06 25.47
C THR A 534 33.27 14.87 25.44
N SER A 535 33.00 13.79 26.15
CA SER A 535 33.83 12.57 26.26
C SER A 535 33.01 11.29 26.05
N HIS A 536 31.72 11.31 26.41
CA HIS A 536 30.83 10.15 26.38
C HIS A 536 29.84 10.20 25.22
N PHE A 537 29.57 9.02 24.68
CA PHE A 537 28.55 8.76 23.67
C PHE A 537 27.62 7.63 24.10
N ALA A 538 26.51 7.46 23.39
CA ALA A 538 25.59 6.34 23.57
C ALA A 538 25.01 5.88 22.24
N TYR A 539 24.46 4.68 22.22
CA TYR A 539 23.73 4.09 21.09
C TYR A 539 22.66 3.13 21.63
N LEU A 540 21.73 2.72 20.78
CA LEU A 540 20.78 1.67 21.11
C LEU A 540 21.32 0.34 20.58
N SER A 541 21.53 -0.63 21.45
CA SER A 541 21.91 -2.01 21.09
C SER A 541 20.78 -2.96 21.44
N ASP A 542 20.61 -3.96 20.60
CA ASP A 542 19.68 -5.06 20.81
C ASP A 542 20.31 -6.26 21.56
N GLU A 543 21.56 -6.14 22.07
CA GLU A 543 22.34 -7.22 22.71
C GLU A 543 21.52 -8.07 23.68
N SER A 544 20.69 -7.45 24.53
CA SER A 544 19.85 -8.14 25.52
C SER A 544 18.57 -8.77 24.95
N GLY A 545 18.32 -8.67 23.65
CA GLY A 545 17.06 -9.01 23.00
C GLY A 545 15.94 -7.99 23.22
N ILE A 546 16.29 -6.79 23.67
CA ILE A 546 15.47 -5.58 23.75
C ILE A 546 16.40 -4.42 23.40
N TYR A 547 15.97 -3.49 22.54
CA TYR A 547 16.76 -2.28 22.25
C TYR A 547 16.90 -1.41 23.51
N ASN A 548 18.08 -1.46 24.12
CA ASN A 548 18.46 -0.71 25.30
C ASN A 548 19.61 0.23 24.97
N GLN A 549 19.72 1.32 25.73
CA GLN A 549 20.85 2.25 25.63
C GLN A 549 22.11 1.63 26.24
N GLN A 550 23.18 1.60 25.45
CA GLN A 550 24.56 1.45 25.90
C GLN A 550 25.26 2.80 25.84
N ALA A 551 26.16 3.05 26.79
CA ALA A 551 27.00 4.24 26.83
C ALA A 551 28.48 3.84 26.71
N GLY A 552 29.35 4.77 26.36
CA GLY A 552 30.78 4.52 26.29
C GLY A 552 31.64 5.77 26.16
N VAL A 553 32.94 5.54 26.23
CA VAL A 553 34.02 6.54 26.12
C VAL A 553 35.07 6.05 25.12
N LEU A 554 35.82 6.98 24.52
CA LEU A 554 36.96 6.65 23.66
C LEU A 554 38.25 6.72 24.47
N GLU A 555 38.90 5.58 24.68
CA GLU A 555 40.19 5.49 25.37
C GLU A 555 41.33 5.52 24.33
N PRO A 556 42.37 6.35 24.50
CA PRO A 556 43.56 6.32 23.65
C PRO A 556 44.39 5.07 23.95
N PHE A 557 44.94 4.44 22.90
CA PHE A 557 45.85 3.30 23.03
C PHE A 557 46.98 3.40 22.00
N VAL A 558 48.13 2.78 22.31
CA VAL A 558 49.26 2.70 21.38
C VAL A 558 48.93 1.65 20.32
N ALA A 559 48.63 2.09 19.11
CA ALA A 559 48.22 1.20 18.04
C ALA A 559 49.40 0.42 17.48
N TYR A 560 50.50 1.12 17.20
CA TYR A 560 51.78 0.60 16.74
C TYR A 560 52.89 1.65 16.92
N HIS A 561 54.14 1.23 16.73
CA HIS A 561 55.30 2.09 16.73
C HIS A 561 55.79 2.30 15.29
N GLN A 562 55.91 3.56 14.86
CA GLN A 562 56.40 3.91 13.53
C GLN A 562 57.86 4.33 13.63
N ALA A 563 58.76 3.54 13.06
CA ALA A 563 60.13 3.96 12.83
C ALA A 563 60.18 4.93 11.65
N THR A 564 60.90 6.04 11.81
CA THR A 564 61.23 6.96 10.71
C THR A 564 62.75 6.98 10.58
N VAL A 565 63.25 6.45 9.47
CA VAL A 565 64.66 6.45 9.07
C VAL A 565 64.93 7.77 8.37
N TYR A 566 65.79 8.60 8.95
CA TYR A 566 66.28 9.85 8.36
C TYR A 566 67.57 9.52 7.62
N LEU A 567 67.62 9.89 6.33
CA LEU A 567 68.78 9.75 5.49
C LEU A 567 69.58 11.07 5.45
N LYS A 568 70.89 10.97 5.18
CA LYS A 568 71.82 12.12 5.17
C LYS A 568 71.55 13.15 4.06
N ASP A 569 70.79 12.77 3.04
CA ASP A 569 70.28 13.66 1.99
C ASP A 569 69.00 14.42 2.42
N GLY A 570 68.45 14.13 3.60
CA GLY A 570 67.24 14.71 4.15
C GLY A 570 65.96 13.92 3.86
N ALA A 571 66.02 12.75 3.20
CA ALA A 571 64.85 11.93 2.96
C ALA A 571 64.38 11.17 4.22
N GLU A 572 63.05 11.03 4.38
CA GLU A 572 62.41 10.28 5.47
C GLU A 572 61.76 8.99 4.95
N VAL A 573 62.18 7.82 5.45
CA VAL A 573 61.54 6.54 5.16
C VAL A 573 60.80 6.02 6.39
N LYS A 574 59.49 5.81 6.26
CA LYS A 574 58.63 5.34 7.35
C LYS A 574 58.47 3.82 7.30
N ALA A 575 58.63 3.16 8.45
CA ALA A 575 58.54 1.73 8.62
C ALA A 575 57.80 1.35 9.92
N LEU A 576 57.38 0.10 10.03
CA LEU A 576 56.80 -0.48 11.24
C LEU A 576 57.91 -1.03 12.15
N ASP A 577 58.03 -0.48 13.35
CA ASP A 577 58.89 -1.03 14.39
C ASP A 577 58.20 -2.24 15.06
N MET A 578 58.64 -3.43 14.66
CA MET A 578 58.12 -4.71 15.20
C MET A 578 58.79 -5.14 16.51
N SER A 579 59.78 -4.40 17.02
CA SER A 579 60.43 -4.70 18.31
C SER A 579 59.54 -4.36 19.51
N GLN A 580 58.54 -3.52 19.31
CA GLN A 580 57.66 -2.99 20.35
C GLN A 580 56.27 -3.65 20.32
N PRO A 581 55.59 -3.78 21.48
CA PRO A 581 54.24 -4.31 21.55
C PRO A 581 53.24 -3.43 20.78
N MET A 582 52.20 -4.07 20.26
CA MET A 582 51.29 -3.52 19.27
C MET A 582 49.88 -4.08 19.46
N GLU A 583 48.88 -3.21 19.59
CA GLU A 583 47.48 -3.64 19.79
C GLU A 583 46.65 -3.63 18.49
N TRP A 584 47.04 -2.86 17.47
CA TRP A 584 46.28 -2.78 16.22
C TRP A 584 46.68 -3.92 15.26
N PRO A 585 45.74 -4.50 14.48
CA PRO A 585 46.04 -5.70 13.70
C PRO A 585 47.19 -5.52 12.69
N LEU A 586 48.23 -6.36 12.79
CA LEU A 586 49.42 -6.32 11.94
C LEU A 586 49.07 -6.25 10.44
N SER A 587 48.11 -7.06 10.00
CA SER A 587 47.65 -7.12 8.60
C SER A 587 47.10 -5.80 8.06
N ARG A 588 46.70 -4.86 8.92
CA ARG A 588 46.27 -3.51 8.51
C ARG A 588 47.44 -2.56 8.36
N ILE A 589 48.41 -2.63 9.25
CA ILE A 589 49.59 -1.75 9.22
C ILE A 589 50.45 -2.08 8.00
N LEU A 590 50.59 -3.37 7.70
CA LEU A 590 51.29 -3.86 6.50
C LEU A 590 50.68 -3.38 5.17
N THR A 591 49.51 -2.73 5.17
CA THR A 591 48.96 -2.09 3.95
C THR A 591 49.60 -0.75 3.61
N PHE A 592 50.32 -0.11 4.56
CA PHE A 592 50.94 1.21 4.35
C PHE A 592 52.31 1.40 5.04
N LEU A 593 52.77 0.45 5.87
CA LEU A 593 54.14 0.41 6.42
C LEU A 593 54.72 -1.00 6.30
N ALA A 594 55.90 -1.12 5.70
CA ALA A 594 56.69 -2.35 5.73
C ALA A 594 57.43 -2.51 7.08
N PRO A 595 57.76 -3.73 7.53
CA PRO A 595 58.61 -3.96 8.71
C PRO A 595 59.95 -3.23 8.59
N LEU A 596 60.44 -2.67 9.71
CA LEU A 596 61.71 -1.95 9.75
C LEU A 596 62.87 -2.78 9.21
N ASP A 597 62.97 -4.06 9.56
CA ASP A 597 64.02 -4.95 9.05
C ASP A 597 63.98 -5.08 7.51
N THR A 598 62.78 -5.15 6.93
CA THR A 598 62.58 -5.20 5.46
C THR A 598 62.92 -3.85 4.81
N VAL A 599 62.71 -2.74 5.50
CA VAL A 599 63.11 -1.42 5.00
C VAL A 599 64.63 -1.26 5.06
N LEU A 600 65.27 -1.68 6.15
CA LEU A 600 66.72 -1.59 6.35
C LEU A 600 67.51 -2.50 5.40
N THR A 601 66.98 -3.65 4.97
CA THR A 601 67.64 -4.47 3.93
C THR A 601 67.64 -3.85 2.53
N ASN A 602 66.82 -2.81 2.30
CA ASN A 602 66.70 -2.12 1.01
C ASN A 602 67.31 -0.71 1.00
N ILE A 603 67.99 -0.30 2.07
CA ILE A 603 68.65 1.01 2.22
C ILE A 603 70.14 0.79 2.48
N ASP A 604 71.01 1.57 1.82
CA ASP A 604 72.45 1.58 2.13
C ASP A 604 72.67 2.14 3.56
N PRO A 605 73.24 1.36 4.49
CA PRO A 605 73.50 1.81 5.86
C PRO A 605 74.40 3.06 5.93
N SER A 606 75.24 3.31 4.91
CA SER A 606 76.09 4.49 4.84
C SER A 606 75.29 5.80 4.72
N GLN A 607 74.06 5.74 4.18
CA GLN A 607 73.18 6.88 3.94
C GLN A 607 72.28 7.20 5.14
N ILE A 608 72.18 6.31 6.13
CA ILE A 608 71.35 6.54 7.32
C ILE A 608 72.04 7.56 8.24
N ASP A 609 71.31 8.59 8.64
CA ASP A 609 71.70 9.53 9.70
C ASP A 609 71.20 9.05 11.06
N SER A 610 69.89 8.85 11.19
CA SER A 610 69.26 8.46 12.45
C SER A 610 67.93 7.72 12.23
N ILE A 611 67.51 6.93 13.22
CA ILE A 611 66.20 6.25 13.23
C ILE A 611 65.46 6.68 14.49
N LYS A 612 64.22 7.18 14.34
CA LYS A 612 63.36 7.54 15.47
C LYS A 612 62.08 6.72 15.44
N SER A 613 61.83 5.95 16.49
CA SER A 613 60.56 5.25 16.68
C SER A 613 59.58 6.16 17.44
N ILE A 614 58.38 6.36 16.90
CA ILE A 614 57.32 7.19 17.50
C ILE A 614 56.05 6.36 17.72
N GLN A 615 55.38 6.60 18.85
CA GLN A 615 54.11 5.94 19.18
C GLN A 615 52.97 6.53 18.34
N VAL A 616 52.30 5.68 17.56
CA VAL A 616 51.07 6.05 16.86
C VAL A 616 49.88 5.72 17.73
N TRP A 617 49.25 6.76 18.28
CA TRP A 617 48.07 6.64 19.12
C TRP A 617 46.80 6.56 18.28
N LYS A 618 45.91 5.61 18.62
CA LYS A 618 44.54 5.52 18.10
C LYS A 618 43.56 5.50 19.27
N LYS A 619 42.26 5.55 18.98
CA LYS A 619 41.20 5.47 20.00
C LYS A 619 40.44 4.17 19.87
N LYS A 620 40.17 3.50 20.99
CA LYS A 620 39.28 2.34 21.07
C LYS A 620 38.08 2.64 21.97
N PRO A 621 36.89 2.11 21.64
CA PRO A 621 35.69 2.28 22.44
C PRO A 621 35.74 1.39 23.69
N ARG A 622 35.30 1.94 24.83
CA ARG A 622 34.94 1.17 26.03
C ARG A 622 33.48 1.45 26.34
N THR A 623 32.65 0.41 26.37
CA THR A 623 31.19 0.53 26.44
C THR A 623 30.59 -0.29 27.59
N TRP A 624 29.39 0.10 28.04
CA TRP A 624 28.62 -0.55 29.09
C TRP A 624 27.12 -0.36 28.88
N ASN A 625 26.32 -1.25 29.46
CA ASN A 625 24.87 -1.12 29.49
C ASN A 625 24.45 0.00 30.45
N ALA A 626 23.75 1.02 29.93
CA ALA A 626 23.25 2.17 30.69
C ALA A 626 21.76 2.04 31.07
N SER A 627 21.05 1.08 30.46
CA SER A 627 19.63 0.85 30.72
C SER A 627 19.22 -0.62 30.59
N ASN A 628 18.06 -0.96 31.14
CA ASN A 628 17.51 -2.32 31.21
C ASN A 628 15.97 -2.24 31.23
N TYR A 629 15.37 -1.70 30.16
CA TYR A 629 13.93 -1.45 30.08
C TYR A 629 13.12 -2.68 29.63
N ASP A 630 11.84 -2.70 30.00
CA ASP A 630 10.92 -3.79 29.65
C ASP A 630 10.46 -3.79 28.17
N ARG A 631 10.78 -2.74 27.40
CA ARG A 631 10.43 -2.57 25.97
C ARG A 631 11.53 -1.85 25.20
N ASN A 632 11.53 -2.04 23.88
CA ASN A 632 12.44 -1.38 22.94
C ASN A 632 12.36 0.16 23.05
N LEU A 633 13.52 0.78 23.25
CA LEU A 633 13.74 2.19 22.94
C LEU A 633 13.72 2.34 21.41
N LEU A 634 12.87 3.22 20.88
CA LEU A 634 12.62 3.34 19.43
C LEU A 634 13.34 4.52 18.76
N GLU A 635 13.68 5.55 19.54
CA GLU A 635 14.51 6.67 19.12
C GLU A 635 15.05 7.38 20.38
N GLN A 636 16.20 8.03 20.26
CA GLN A 636 16.78 8.87 21.31
C GLN A 636 17.36 10.17 20.73
N HIS A 637 17.38 11.23 21.52
CA HIS A 637 17.99 12.51 21.17
C HIS A 637 18.49 13.24 22.41
N THR A 638 19.62 13.94 22.30
CA THR A 638 20.25 14.65 23.40
C THR A 638 20.26 16.16 23.19
N ALA A 639 20.36 16.90 24.29
CA ALA A 639 20.68 18.32 24.35
C ALA A 639 21.87 18.45 25.30
N THR A 640 23.06 18.13 24.77
CA THR A 640 24.31 17.98 25.55
C THR A 640 24.60 19.21 26.41
N ARG A 641 24.48 20.42 25.85
CA ARG A 641 24.62 21.70 26.58
C ARG A 641 23.67 21.88 27.77
N ALA A 642 22.52 21.23 27.76
CA ALA A 642 21.52 21.31 28.82
C ALA A 642 21.56 20.10 29.78
N GLY A 643 22.43 19.11 29.52
CA GLY A 643 22.47 17.86 30.28
C GLY A 643 21.16 17.06 30.23
N LYS A 644 20.36 17.21 29.16
CA LYS A 644 19.05 16.54 28.99
C LYS A 644 19.06 15.59 27.82
N MET A 645 18.35 14.47 27.95
CA MET A 645 18.05 13.57 26.86
C MET A 645 16.55 13.22 26.83
N VAL A 646 16.06 12.86 25.65
CA VAL A 646 14.71 12.34 25.44
C VAL A 646 14.74 11.04 24.65
N PHE A 647 13.78 10.16 24.91
CA PHE A 647 13.58 8.92 24.16
C PHE A 647 12.11 8.57 24.02
N ARG A 648 11.80 7.77 22.99
CA ARG A 648 10.45 7.22 22.73
C ARG A 648 10.43 5.73 23.00
N ILE A 649 9.39 5.28 23.69
CA ILE A 649 9.12 3.86 23.99
C ILE A 649 7.63 3.59 23.71
N THR A 650 7.30 2.39 23.24
CA THR A 650 5.90 2.01 23.02
C THR A 650 5.41 1.12 24.16
N ARG A 651 4.27 1.49 24.78
CA ARG A 651 3.64 0.72 25.86
C ARG A 651 2.13 0.68 25.69
N LYS A 652 1.55 -0.53 25.69
CA LYS A 652 0.11 -0.76 25.43
C LYS A 652 -0.40 -0.04 24.17
N LYS A 653 0.35 -0.18 23.06
CA LYS A 653 0.16 0.49 21.75
C LYS A 653 0.42 2.01 21.71
N LYS A 654 0.55 2.69 22.86
CA LYS A 654 0.77 4.15 22.90
C LYS A 654 2.26 4.46 22.91
N ALA A 655 2.66 5.45 22.10
CA ALA A 655 3.97 6.09 22.23
C ALA A 655 4.01 6.91 23.53
N VAL A 656 5.04 6.66 24.35
CA VAL A 656 5.36 7.42 25.56
C VAL A 656 6.70 8.11 25.32
N PHE A 657 6.74 9.42 25.56
CA PHE A 657 7.97 10.21 25.48
C PHE A 657 8.48 10.45 26.90
N VAL A 658 9.78 10.32 27.08
CA VAL A 658 10.44 10.41 28.38
C VAL A 658 11.60 11.37 28.27
N GLN A 659 11.76 12.24 29.27
CA GLN A 659 12.91 13.10 29.46
C GLN A 659 13.70 12.61 30.67
N LYS A 660 15.03 12.53 30.53
CA LYS A 660 15.95 12.27 31.64
C LYS A 660 17.11 13.26 31.63
N ASN A 661 17.79 13.38 32.77
CA ASN A 661 19.12 13.99 32.83
C ASN A 661 20.12 13.01 32.23
N ILE A 662 21.17 13.52 31.59
CA ILE A 662 22.27 12.71 31.08
C ILE A 662 23.12 12.24 32.27
N GLN A 663 23.35 10.93 32.35
CA GLN A 663 24.12 10.27 33.42
C GLN A 663 25.01 9.19 32.77
N PRO A 664 26.17 9.57 32.20
CA PRO A 664 26.95 8.67 31.33
C PRO A 664 27.60 7.52 32.11
N GLU A 665 28.03 7.78 33.35
CA GLU A 665 28.73 6.84 34.23
C GLU A 665 27.81 5.77 34.85
N VAL A 666 26.50 5.80 34.59
CA VAL A 666 25.58 4.79 35.12
C VAL A 666 25.81 3.45 34.42
N GLN A 667 26.34 2.49 35.16
CA GLN A 667 26.56 1.12 34.73
C GLN A 667 25.50 0.19 35.34
N GLY A 668 24.97 -0.74 34.56
CA GLY A 668 24.06 -1.77 35.05
C GLY A 668 24.06 -3.02 34.16
N LEU A 669 23.51 -4.12 34.65
CA LEU A 669 23.29 -5.32 33.86
C LEU A 669 21.94 -5.24 33.14
N ALA A 670 21.93 -5.51 31.83
CA ALA A 670 20.71 -5.68 31.05
C ALA A 670 20.26 -7.15 31.11
N LYS A 671 18.98 -7.41 31.40
CA LYS A 671 18.44 -8.78 31.42
C LYS A 671 18.26 -9.27 29.98
N THR A 672 18.85 -10.42 29.67
CA THR A 672 18.75 -11.05 28.35
C THR A 672 17.40 -11.78 28.23
N THR A 673 16.68 -11.56 27.12
CA THR A 673 15.42 -12.26 26.85
C THR A 673 15.64 -13.75 26.55
N ARG A 674 14.61 -14.56 26.75
CA ARG A 674 14.62 -16.01 26.51
C ARG A 674 14.93 -16.34 25.06
N TRP A 675 14.37 -15.58 24.12
CA TRP A 675 14.68 -15.67 22.70
C TRP A 675 16.17 -15.41 22.44
N ARG A 676 16.72 -14.30 22.94
CA ARG A 676 18.15 -13.97 22.75
C ARG A 676 19.08 -14.99 23.43
N ILE A 677 18.70 -15.56 24.57
CA ILE A 677 19.41 -16.69 25.20
C ILE A 677 19.42 -17.92 24.28
N GLN A 678 18.32 -18.23 23.59
CA GLN A 678 18.29 -19.32 22.60
C GLN A 678 19.21 -19.03 21.42
N THR A 679 19.18 -17.80 20.87
CA THR A 679 20.08 -17.36 19.77
C THR A 679 21.57 -17.48 20.15
N LEU A 680 21.94 -17.03 21.35
CA LEU A 680 23.32 -17.13 21.86
C LEU A 680 23.74 -18.60 22.03
N LYS A 681 22.86 -19.46 22.57
CA LYS A 681 23.12 -20.91 22.70
C LYS A 681 23.31 -21.58 21.34
N SER A 682 22.47 -21.29 20.35
CA SER A 682 22.64 -21.84 19.00
C SER A 682 23.91 -21.35 18.30
N ALA A 683 24.40 -20.15 18.63
CA ALA A 683 25.67 -19.62 18.15
C ALA A 683 26.90 -20.11 18.95
N GLY A 684 26.71 -20.90 20.01
CA GLY A 684 27.79 -21.37 20.88
C GLY A 684 28.47 -20.26 21.71
N LEU A 685 27.76 -19.15 21.97
CA LEU A 685 28.27 -18.01 22.73
C LEU A 685 27.83 -18.03 24.20
N PRO A 686 28.66 -17.50 25.13
CA PRO A 686 28.29 -17.38 26.53
C PRO A 686 27.14 -16.39 26.73
N ILE A 687 26.28 -16.67 27.72
CA ILE A 687 25.19 -15.78 28.11
C ILE A 687 25.76 -14.64 28.97
N PRO A 688 25.43 -13.36 28.70
CA PRO A 688 25.85 -12.23 29.54
C PRO A 688 25.44 -12.37 31.01
N PRO A 689 26.15 -11.74 31.96
CA PRO A 689 25.75 -11.72 33.37
C PRO A 689 24.35 -11.11 33.54
N GLN A 690 23.45 -11.81 34.23
CA GLN A 690 22.08 -11.36 34.44
C GLN A 690 21.98 -10.49 35.71
N PRO A 691 21.10 -9.47 35.74
CA PRO A 691 20.84 -8.70 36.96
C PRO A 691 20.25 -9.61 38.04
N ALA A 692 20.59 -9.32 39.31
CA ALA A 692 19.99 -9.98 40.45
C ALA A 692 18.45 -9.82 40.39
N THR A 693 17.74 -10.93 40.48
CA THR A 693 16.27 -10.90 40.59
C THR A 693 15.94 -10.68 42.05
N GLU A 694 15.30 -9.56 42.39
CA GLU A 694 14.70 -9.38 43.71
C GLU A 694 13.70 -10.52 43.94
N THR A 695 14.05 -11.44 44.83
CA THR A 695 13.11 -12.41 45.38
C THR A 695 12.03 -11.62 46.12
N PRO A 696 10.74 -11.74 45.77
CA PRO A 696 9.70 -11.20 46.62
C PRO A 696 9.85 -11.85 48.00
N VAL A 697 9.81 -11.04 49.06
CA VAL A 697 9.71 -11.55 50.42
C VAL A 697 8.50 -12.46 50.46
N ILE A 698 8.74 -13.74 50.75
CA ILE A 698 7.67 -14.72 50.89
C ILE A 698 6.96 -14.42 52.21
N ASP A 699 5.86 -13.68 52.12
CA ASP A 699 4.86 -13.73 53.17
C ASP A 699 4.35 -15.18 53.25
N GLN A 700 4.48 -15.80 54.42
CA GLN A 700 4.27 -17.25 54.62
C GLN A 700 2.77 -17.64 54.65
N SER A 701 1.93 -16.87 53.95
CA SER A 701 0.48 -17.04 53.88
C SER A 701 -0.03 -17.64 52.55
N SER A 702 0.78 -17.65 51.49
CA SER A 702 0.42 -18.30 50.22
C SER A 702 0.97 -19.73 50.10
N LYS A 703 0.07 -20.72 50.04
CA LYS A 703 0.39 -22.15 49.83
C LYS A 703 1.25 -22.36 48.56
N PRO A 704 2.17 -23.36 48.55
CA PRO A 704 3.02 -23.62 47.40
C PRO A 704 2.21 -23.99 46.16
N PHE A 705 2.61 -23.41 45.02
CA PHE A 705 1.99 -23.65 43.73
C PHE A 705 2.43 -25.04 43.22
N GLN A 706 1.52 -26.01 43.17
CA GLN A 706 1.82 -27.34 42.65
C GLN A 706 2.23 -27.27 41.17
N THR A 707 3.28 -28.03 40.85
CA THR A 707 3.72 -28.29 39.48
C THR A 707 2.65 -29.06 38.70
N LEU A 708 2.47 -28.72 37.42
CA LEU A 708 1.61 -29.43 36.46
C LEU A 708 2.07 -30.87 36.11
N ALA A 709 2.95 -31.45 36.93
CA ALA A 709 3.27 -32.87 36.93
C ALA A 709 2.25 -33.69 37.76
N ASP A 710 1.66 -33.11 38.81
CA ASP A 710 0.88 -33.83 39.81
C ASP A 710 -0.65 -33.77 39.61
N THR A 711 -1.10 -33.31 38.42
CA THR A 711 -2.54 -33.20 38.07
C THR A 711 -2.94 -34.13 36.91
N LEU A 712 -2.14 -35.15 36.63
CA LEU A 712 -2.34 -36.14 35.55
C LEU A 712 -2.57 -37.58 36.07
N THR A 713 -3.18 -37.73 37.25
CA THR A 713 -3.42 -39.05 37.87
C THR A 713 -4.88 -39.54 37.87
N ASP A 714 -5.88 -38.71 37.56
CA ASP A 714 -7.30 -39.11 37.50
C ASP A 714 -8.03 -38.62 36.23
N ALA A 715 -7.41 -38.85 35.07
CA ALA A 715 -8.09 -38.83 33.78
C ALA A 715 -7.78 -40.13 33.02
N LYS A 716 -8.82 -40.79 32.49
CA LYS A 716 -8.70 -42.10 31.83
C LYS A 716 -7.57 -42.12 30.80
N GLN A 717 -6.73 -43.15 30.95
CA GLN A 717 -5.56 -43.43 30.13
C GLN A 717 -5.97 -43.94 28.74
N ASP A 718 -6.34 -43.03 27.83
CA ASP A 718 -6.26 -43.30 26.39
C ASP A 718 -4.81 -43.11 25.94
N SER A 719 -4.09 -44.21 25.84
CA SER A 719 -2.69 -44.25 25.43
C SER A 719 -2.53 -43.89 23.95
N LEU A 720 -1.97 -42.71 23.68
CA LEU A 720 -1.26 -42.45 22.43
C LEU A 720 0.24 -42.40 22.73
N PRO A 721 1.09 -43.10 21.95
CA PRO A 721 2.51 -43.22 22.26
C PRO A 721 3.24 -41.89 22.07
N TYR A 722 4.21 -41.63 22.94
CA TYR A 722 5.21 -40.59 22.75
C TYR A 722 6.08 -40.95 21.53
N ILE A 723 6.06 -40.11 20.49
CA ILE A 723 6.88 -40.27 19.30
C ILE A 723 8.13 -39.42 19.46
N GLU A 724 9.30 -40.03 19.43
CA GLU A 724 10.57 -39.32 19.46
C GLU A 724 10.76 -38.47 18.18
N PRO A 725 11.37 -37.27 18.28
CA PRO A 725 11.62 -36.44 17.11
C PRO A 725 12.73 -37.04 16.24
N GLY A 726 12.34 -37.81 15.21
CA GLY A 726 13.28 -38.45 14.28
C GLY A 726 12.67 -39.33 13.17
N TRP A 727 11.37 -39.60 13.20
CA TRP A 727 10.74 -40.49 12.21
C TRP A 727 10.42 -39.75 10.90
N LEU A 728 11.19 -40.04 9.84
CA LEU A 728 10.82 -39.72 8.47
C LEU A 728 9.55 -40.49 8.09
N ILE A 729 8.51 -39.76 7.67
CA ILE A 729 7.33 -40.36 7.04
C ILE A 729 7.74 -40.81 5.63
N GLN A 730 7.69 -42.12 5.38
CA GLN A 730 7.76 -42.62 4.01
C GLN A 730 6.49 -42.19 3.26
N ILE A 731 6.68 -41.45 2.16
CA ILE A 731 5.62 -41.15 1.21
C ILE A 731 5.19 -42.48 0.57
N PRO A 732 3.88 -42.81 0.51
CA PRO A 732 3.41 -44.00 -0.20
C PRO A 732 3.87 -43.98 -1.67
N ASP A 733 4.40 -45.09 -2.18
CA ASP A 733 5.09 -45.15 -3.49
C ASP A 733 4.27 -44.62 -4.68
N TYR A 734 2.93 -44.66 -4.59
CA TYR A 734 2.02 -44.12 -5.61
C TYR A 734 1.95 -42.58 -5.66
N LEU A 735 2.59 -41.87 -4.72
CA LEU A 735 2.73 -40.41 -4.69
C LEU A 735 4.16 -39.94 -5.01
N ALA A 736 5.11 -40.85 -5.22
CA ALA A 736 6.48 -40.52 -5.57
C ALA A 736 6.65 -40.37 -7.09
N VAL A 737 6.97 -39.17 -7.56
CA VAL A 737 7.37 -38.95 -8.97
C VAL A 737 8.83 -39.39 -9.14
N PRO A 738 9.18 -40.29 -10.07
CA PRO A 738 10.56 -40.74 -10.25
C PRO A 738 11.44 -39.63 -10.80
N GLY A 739 12.50 -39.25 -10.07
CA GLY A 739 13.58 -38.42 -10.59
C GLY A 739 14.46 -39.17 -11.61
N PRO A 740 15.23 -38.46 -12.45
CA PRO A 740 16.16 -39.10 -13.39
C PRO A 740 17.26 -39.85 -12.63
N LYS A 741 17.54 -41.10 -13.02
CA LYS A 741 18.61 -41.90 -12.41
C LYS A 741 19.99 -41.34 -12.82
N PRO A 742 20.89 -41.02 -11.87
CA PRO A 742 22.29 -40.74 -12.18
C PRO A 742 22.98 -42.01 -12.69
N GLY A 743 23.86 -41.86 -13.67
CA GLY A 743 24.74 -42.95 -14.11
C GLY A 743 25.76 -43.31 -13.03
N SER A 744 26.13 -44.59 -12.98
CA SER A 744 27.20 -45.08 -12.11
C SER A 744 28.56 -44.57 -12.59
N ASP A 745 29.31 -43.94 -11.70
CA ASP A 745 30.77 -43.87 -11.86
C ASP A 745 31.44 -44.12 -10.51
N ASN A 746 32.50 -44.93 -10.52
CA ASN A 746 33.15 -45.45 -9.33
C ASN A 746 34.34 -44.56 -8.90
N SER A 747 34.80 -44.80 -7.67
CA SER A 747 36.08 -44.35 -7.07
C SER A 747 36.14 -42.93 -6.50
N ARG A 748 36.13 -42.86 -5.16
CA ARG A 748 37.19 -42.15 -4.42
C ARG A 748 37.35 -42.68 -2.99
N THR A 749 38.59 -42.99 -2.63
CA THR A 749 39.00 -43.61 -1.37
C THR A 749 38.99 -42.60 -0.21
N GLU A 750 38.52 -43.01 0.97
CA GLU A 750 38.71 -42.26 2.21
C GLU A 750 40.16 -42.40 2.73
N PRO A 751 40.81 -41.32 3.21
CA PRO A 751 42.00 -41.40 4.05
C PRO A 751 41.61 -41.58 5.53
N ALA A 752 42.29 -42.49 6.22
CA ALA A 752 42.09 -42.74 7.66
C ALA A 752 42.49 -41.56 8.55
N ALA A 753 41.81 -41.42 9.69
CA ALA A 753 42.09 -40.39 10.69
C ALA A 753 43.33 -40.75 11.55
N PRO A 754 44.21 -39.77 11.87
CA PRO A 754 45.28 -39.97 12.85
C PRO A 754 44.75 -39.78 14.29
N THR A 755 45.13 -40.69 15.18
CA THR A 755 44.93 -40.57 16.62
C THR A 755 45.84 -39.50 17.25
N SER A 756 45.41 -38.91 18.36
CA SER A 756 46.20 -37.95 19.16
C SER A 756 46.29 -38.40 20.61
N PRO A 757 47.44 -38.26 21.29
CA PRO A 757 47.64 -38.74 22.66
C PRO A 757 47.24 -37.72 23.75
N SER A 758 47.29 -38.20 25.00
CA SER A 758 46.84 -37.55 26.23
C SER A 758 47.87 -36.60 26.89
N ALA A 759 47.35 -35.74 27.78
CA ALA A 759 47.91 -35.32 29.10
C ALA A 759 48.09 -33.80 29.35
N ASP A 760 47.35 -33.36 30.38
CA ASP A 760 47.64 -32.41 31.46
C ASP A 760 47.96 -30.89 31.29
N THR A 761 47.12 -30.14 32.01
CA THR A 761 47.37 -28.96 32.86
C THR A 761 48.15 -27.76 32.33
N MET A 762 47.41 -26.75 31.87
CA MET A 762 47.64 -25.35 32.22
C MET A 762 46.34 -24.53 32.00
N VAL A 763 46.10 -23.50 32.81
CA VAL A 763 44.92 -22.62 32.68
C VAL A 763 45.24 -21.40 31.82
N PRO A 764 44.59 -21.25 30.66
CA PRO A 764 44.34 -19.93 30.09
C PRO A 764 42.83 -19.64 29.94
N THR A 765 42.47 -18.38 30.16
CA THR A 765 41.14 -17.79 29.90
C THR A 765 40.62 -18.21 28.52
N PRO A 766 39.34 -18.62 28.36
CA PRO A 766 38.87 -19.20 27.11
C PRO A 766 38.99 -18.19 25.95
N PRO A 767 39.74 -18.52 24.86
CA PRO A 767 39.74 -17.68 23.68
C PRO A 767 38.34 -17.70 23.08
N ARG A 768 37.73 -16.52 22.92
CA ARG A 768 36.52 -16.37 22.10
C ARG A 768 36.84 -16.89 20.71
N ARG A 769 36.31 -18.06 20.34
CA ARG A 769 36.40 -18.57 18.96
C ARG A 769 35.85 -17.48 18.04
N PRO A 770 36.64 -16.92 17.10
CA PRO A 770 36.06 -16.08 16.09
C PRO A 770 35.08 -16.94 15.28
N LEU A 771 33.81 -16.57 15.28
CA LEU A 771 32.84 -17.12 14.32
C LEU A 771 33.46 -16.93 12.93
N LYS A 772 33.73 -18.04 12.22
CA LYS A 772 34.26 -17.98 10.86
C LYS A 772 33.28 -17.20 9.99
N ARG A 773 33.61 -15.94 9.69
CA ARG A 773 32.92 -15.18 8.64
C ARG A 773 33.17 -15.91 7.32
N THR A 774 32.15 -16.61 6.83
CA THR A 774 32.19 -17.26 5.53
C THR A 774 32.31 -16.18 4.45
N MET A 775 33.50 -16.01 3.87
CA MET A 775 33.64 -15.28 2.62
C MET A 775 32.90 -16.07 1.53
N ALA A 776 32.04 -15.40 0.78
CA ALA A 776 31.31 -16.04 -0.30
C ALA A 776 32.27 -16.54 -1.38
N GLN A 777 32.05 -17.77 -1.87
CA GLN A 777 32.74 -18.33 -3.03
C GLN A 777 31.94 -17.99 -4.31
N PHE A 778 32.39 -18.46 -5.48
CA PHE A 778 31.78 -18.16 -6.79
C PHE A 778 31.52 -19.42 -7.64
N GLY A 779 30.26 -19.62 -8.07
CA GLY A 779 29.87 -20.67 -9.03
C GLY A 779 28.94 -21.80 -8.55
N LYS A 780 28.51 -21.86 -7.28
CA LYS A 780 27.61 -22.91 -6.72
C LYS A 780 26.28 -22.36 -6.18
N PRO A 781 25.29 -23.21 -5.84
CA PRO A 781 24.09 -22.77 -5.12
C PRO A 781 24.45 -22.10 -3.78
N GLY A 782 23.96 -20.88 -3.55
CA GLY A 782 24.32 -20.07 -2.37
C GLY A 782 25.59 -19.23 -2.52
N GLU A 783 26.01 -18.92 -3.75
CA GLU A 783 27.20 -18.10 -4.05
C GLU A 783 26.84 -16.83 -4.86
N ILE A 784 27.69 -15.80 -4.83
CA ILE A 784 27.35 -14.47 -5.39
C ILE A 784 27.36 -14.51 -6.92
N VAL A 785 26.24 -14.12 -7.54
CA VAL A 785 26.15 -13.98 -9.00
C VAL A 785 26.80 -12.67 -9.46
N ARG A 786 27.89 -12.79 -10.21
CA ARG A 786 28.58 -11.62 -10.81
C ARG A 786 27.77 -11.02 -11.96
N LEU A 787 27.55 -9.71 -11.95
CA LEU A 787 26.78 -9.02 -12.99
C LEU A 787 27.68 -8.55 -14.15
N TYR A 788 27.36 -8.99 -15.36
CA TYR A 788 28.07 -8.60 -16.58
C TYR A 788 27.31 -7.50 -17.33
N SER A 789 27.83 -6.26 -17.35
CA SER A 789 27.11 -5.12 -17.93
C SER A 789 26.69 -5.31 -19.40
N PHE A 790 27.39 -6.13 -20.19
CA PHE A 790 27.05 -6.46 -21.58
C PHE A 790 25.87 -7.44 -21.72
N LYS A 791 25.42 -8.10 -20.64
CA LYS A 791 24.22 -8.95 -20.61
C LYS A 791 22.94 -8.18 -20.24
N ILE A 792 23.03 -6.87 -20.01
CA ILE A 792 21.87 -6.02 -19.75
C ILE A 792 21.12 -5.83 -21.07
N ILE A 793 19.82 -6.14 -21.08
CA ILE A 793 18.96 -6.06 -22.27
C ILE A 793 17.91 -4.96 -22.05
N PRO A 794 17.67 -4.03 -22.99
CA PRO A 794 16.56 -3.10 -22.89
C PRO A 794 15.21 -3.84 -22.99
N TYR A 795 14.27 -3.53 -22.10
CA TYR A 795 12.94 -4.12 -22.12
C TYR A 795 12.22 -3.82 -23.44
N ARG A 796 11.49 -4.82 -23.95
CA ARG A 796 10.59 -4.69 -25.10
C ARG A 796 9.21 -5.15 -24.68
N THR A 797 8.17 -4.47 -25.15
CA THR A 797 6.77 -4.78 -24.83
C THR A 797 6.46 -6.25 -25.09
N ARG A 798 6.11 -6.97 -24.03
CA ARG A 798 5.67 -8.37 -24.05
C ARG A 798 4.29 -8.44 -23.44
N PHE A 799 3.29 -8.83 -24.23
CA PHE A 799 1.93 -9.07 -23.76
C PHE A 799 1.78 -10.46 -23.17
N ARG A 800 0.95 -10.57 -22.12
CA ARG A 800 0.46 -11.82 -21.56
C ARG A 800 -1.06 -11.74 -21.38
N THR A 801 -1.73 -12.89 -21.44
CA THR A 801 -3.13 -13.01 -21.02
C THR A 801 -3.21 -12.77 -19.51
N ASP A 802 -4.03 -11.79 -19.09
CA ASP A 802 -4.26 -11.47 -17.69
C ASP A 802 -5.39 -12.35 -17.13
N TYR A 803 -6.53 -12.36 -17.83
CA TYR A 803 -7.62 -13.29 -17.56
C TYR A 803 -8.48 -13.55 -18.80
N VAL A 804 -9.15 -14.70 -18.80
CA VAL A 804 -10.32 -14.98 -19.62
C VAL A 804 -11.46 -15.25 -18.65
N SER A 805 -12.57 -14.53 -18.76
CA SER A 805 -13.71 -14.70 -17.85
C SER A 805 -15.05 -14.76 -18.56
N THR A 806 -15.96 -15.54 -17.97
CA THR A 806 -17.35 -15.67 -18.36
C THR A 806 -18.21 -15.16 -17.22
N THR A 807 -19.02 -14.13 -17.47
CA THR A 807 -19.90 -13.51 -16.46
C THR A 807 -21.30 -13.37 -17.02
N MET A 808 -22.31 -13.46 -16.15
CA MET A 808 -23.70 -13.21 -16.54
C MET A 808 -24.16 -11.87 -15.97
N ASP A 809 -24.44 -10.90 -16.83
CA ASP A 809 -24.88 -9.57 -16.44
C ASP A 809 -25.84 -8.94 -17.46
N ASN A 810 -26.45 -7.82 -17.09
CA ASN A 810 -27.28 -6.98 -17.95
C ASN A 810 -26.87 -5.48 -17.91
N ASN A 811 -25.65 -5.19 -17.46
CA ASN A 811 -25.12 -3.83 -17.44
C ASN A 811 -25.13 -3.25 -18.87
N GLN A 812 -25.66 -2.05 -19.05
CA GLN A 812 -25.45 -1.31 -20.29
C GLN A 812 -23.96 -1.14 -20.55
N LEU A 813 -23.49 -1.46 -21.75
CA LEU A 813 -22.11 -1.21 -22.18
C LEU A 813 -22.07 0.07 -23.03
N PHE A 814 -20.97 0.82 -22.89
CA PHE A 814 -20.63 2.04 -23.62
C PHE A 814 -21.79 3.03 -23.79
N ASP A 815 -22.00 3.81 -22.73
CA ASP A 815 -22.91 4.97 -22.66
C ASP A 815 -24.42 4.67 -22.62
N GLY A 816 -24.87 3.52 -23.10
CA GLY A 816 -26.25 3.05 -22.91
C GLY A 816 -27.34 3.82 -23.66
N LEU A 817 -26.99 4.88 -24.39
CA LEU A 817 -27.94 5.71 -25.16
C LEU A 817 -28.65 4.88 -26.24
N GLN A 818 -29.98 5.03 -26.32
CA GLN A 818 -30.83 4.39 -27.32
C GLN A 818 -31.47 5.47 -28.19
N LEU A 819 -31.60 5.22 -29.50
CA LEU A 819 -32.27 6.15 -30.41
C LEU A 819 -33.73 6.36 -29.96
N TYR A 820 -34.21 7.61 -30.03
CA TYR A 820 -35.61 7.91 -29.77
C TYR A 820 -36.35 8.07 -31.11
N GLU A 821 -37.37 7.25 -31.31
CA GLU A 821 -38.07 7.14 -32.60
C GLU A 821 -39.57 7.45 -32.44
N GLY A 822 -39.90 8.37 -31.52
CA GLY A 822 -41.26 8.76 -31.19
C GLY A 822 -41.95 7.88 -30.13
N PRO A 823 -43.24 8.12 -29.83
CA PRO A 823 -43.90 7.57 -28.63
C PRO A 823 -44.09 6.06 -28.57
N GLN A 824 -43.89 5.35 -29.68
CA GLN A 824 -43.90 3.88 -29.72
C GLN A 824 -42.53 3.27 -29.35
N SER A 825 -41.47 4.08 -29.36
CA SER A 825 -40.12 3.67 -28.99
C SER A 825 -40.00 3.57 -27.45
N ARG A 826 -40.28 2.39 -26.91
CA ARG A 826 -40.11 2.10 -25.48
C ARG A 826 -38.63 1.90 -25.17
N LEU A 827 -38.15 2.51 -24.09
CA LEU A 827 -36.81 2.22 -23.56
C LEU A 827 -36.69 0.73 -23.20
N GLN A 828 -35.73 0.04 -23.80
CA GLN A 828 -35.46 -1.37 -23.53
C GLN A 828 -34.29 -1.48 -22.56
N GLN A 829 -34.44 -2.16 -21.42
CA GLN A 829 -33.24 -2.56 -20.66
C GLN A 829 -32.59 -3.76 -21.33
N PRO A 830 -31.25 -3.88 -21.31
CA PRO A 830 -30.59 -5.09 -21.78
C PRO A 830 -31.14 -6.30 -21.01
N PRO A 831 -31.49 -7.40 -21.69
CA PRO A 831 -31.73 -8.65 -21.00
C PRO A 831 -30.42 -9.16 -20.36
N PRO A 832 -30.49 -10.06 -19.37
CA PRO A 832 -29.32 -10.83 -18.94
C PRO A 832 -28.62 -11.46 -20.14
N GLY A 833 -27.29 -11.45 -20.15
CA GLY A 833 -26.48 -12.04 -21.21
C GLY A 833 -25.21 -12.67 -20.67
N VAL A 834 -24.71 -13.67 -21.37
CA VAL A 834 -23.41 -14.28 -21.10
C VAL A 834 -22.35 -13.40 -21.77
N LEU A 835 -21.54 -12.74 -20.96
CA LEU A 835 -20.42 -11.88 -21.36
C LEU A 835 -19.10 -12.64 -21.21
N LEU A 836 -18.48 -12.96 -22.34
CA LEU A 836 -17.11 -13.45 -22.45
C LEU A 836 -16.15 -12.27 -22.56
N ARG A 837 -15.04 -12.29 -21.80
CA ARG A 837 -14.01 -11.24 -21.81
C ARG A 837 -12.62 -11.88 -21.84
N ALA A 838 -11.75 -11.35 -22.68
CA ALA A 838 -10.33 -11.67 -22.69
C ALA A 838 -9.52 -10.38 -22.51
N ASN A 839 -8.69 -10.33 -21.47
CA ASN A 839 -7.85 -9.18 -21.15
C ASN A 839 -6.37 -9.56 -21.31
N PHE A 840 -5.61 -8.70 -21.97
CA PHE A 840 -4.19 -8.84 -22.24
C PHE A 840 -3.46 -7.60 -21.71
N LYS A 841 -2.38 -7.80 -20.96
CA LYS A 841 -1.56 -6.71 -20.41
C LYS A 841 -0.11 -6.90 -20.81
N ASP A 842 0.62 -5.82 -21.03
CA ASP A 842 2.08 -5.91 -21.05
C ASP A 842 2.65 -6.09 -19.63
N LEU A 843 3.91 -6.52 -19.53
CA LEU A 843 4.57 -6.74 -18.24
C LEU A 843 4.50 -5.49 -17.33
N LEU A 844 4.67 -4.30 -17.91
CA LEU A 844 4.72 -3.04 -17.17
C LEU A 844 3.35 -2.35 -17.05
N GLU A 845 2.27 -3.02 -17.49
CA GLU A 845 0.88 -2.55 -17.46
C GLU A 845 0.68 -1.12 -18.05
N ASN A 846 1.59 -0.75 -18.94
CA ASN A 846 1.55 0.45 -19.77
C ASN A 846 0.55 0.30 -20.92
N TYR A 847 0.30 -0.93 -21.36
CA TYR A 847 -0.63 -1.27 -22.44
C TYR A 847 -1.57 -2.38 -21.98
N VAL A 848 -2.87 -2.09 -22.02
CA VAL A 848 -3.93 -3.06 -21.70
C VAL A 848 -4.86 -3.13 -22.89
N ILE A 849 -5.15 -4.34 -23.36
CA ILE A 849 -6.06 -4.62 -24.47
C ILE A 849 -7.14 -5.57 -23.94
N GLU A 850 -8.40 -5.26 -24.17
CA GLU A 850 -9.51 -6.11 -23.78
C GLU A 850 -10.52 -6.26 -24.91
N ALA A 851 -10.83 -7.51 -25.23
CA ALA A 851 -11.89 -7.87 -26.16
C ALA A 851 -13.04 -8.53 -25.38
N GLY A 852 -14.27 -8.21 -25.74
CA GLY A 852 -15.47 -8.78 -25.12
C GLY A 852 -16.59 -9.07 -26.10
N PHE A 853 -17.35 -10.12 -25.79
CA PHE A 853 -18.52 -10.56 -26.55
C PHE A 853 -19.65 -10.90 -25.58
N ARG A 854 -20.83 -10.30 -25.74
CA ARG A 854 -22.03 -10.63 -24.97
C ARG A 854 -23.09 -11.26 -25.88
N LEU A 855 -23.58 -12.42 -25.44
CA LEU A 855 -24.76 -13.09 -26.00
C LEU A 855 -25.96 -12.94 -25.03
N PRO A 856 -27.00 -12.16 -25.39
CA PRO A 856 -28.27 -12.09 -24.66
C PRO A 856 -28.94 -13.45 -24.45
N THR A 857 -29.59 -13.68 -23.29
CA THR A 857 -30.41 -14.89 -23.05
C THR A 857 -31.67 -14.96 -23.92
N THR A 858 -32.09 -13.82 -24.49
CA THR A 858 -33.15 -13.75 -25.50
C THR A 858 -32.67 -14.18 -26.88
N PHE A 859 -31.36 -14.41 -27.06
CA PHE A 859 -30.69 -14.66 -28.35
C PHE A 859 -30.95 -13.59 -29.43
N ASN A 860 -31.46 -12.42 -29.03
CA ASN A 860 -31.76 -11.31 -29.91
C ASN A 860 -30.51 -10.45 -30.15
N GLY A 861 -29.71 -10.84 -31.12
CA GLY A 861 -28.50 -10.12 -31.51
C GLY A 861 -27.33 -10.38 -30.57
N ALA A 862 -26.35 -9.46 -30.60
CA ALA A 862 -25.08 -9.60 -29.88
C ALA A 862 -24.40 -8.24 -29.68
N GLU A 863 -23.53 -8.18 -28.67
CA GLU A 863 -22.63 -7.04 -28.42
C GLU A 863 -21.17 -7.50 -28.53
N TYR A 864 -20.34 -6.67 -29.16
CA TYR A 864 -18.89 -6.86 -29.28
C TYR A 864 -18.20 -5.57 -28.87
N TYR A 865 -17.07 -5.68 -28.16
CA TYR A 865 -16.18 -4.55 -27.97
C TYR A 865 -14.70 -4.95 -28.01
N LEU A 866 -13.88 -3.96 -28.34
CA LEU A 866 -12.44 -3.97 -28.20
C LEU A 866 -12.03 -2.61 -27.62
N TRP A 867 -11.28 -2.61 -26.53
CA TRP A 867 -10.64 -1.38 -26.04
C TRP A 867 -9.15 -1.58 -25.77
N MET A 868 -8.40 -0.50 -25.92
CA MET A 868 -6.96 -0.45 -25.67
C MET A 868 -6.61 0.79 -24.84
N ASP A 869 -5.98 0.58 -23.69
CA ASP A 869 -5.36 1.64 -22.89
C ASP A 869 -3.88 1.77 -23.21
N ASN A 870 -3.39 3.01 -23.23
CA ASN A 870 -2.00 3.38 -23.18
C ASN A 870 -1.79 4.31 -21.98
N LYS A 871 -1.19 3.76 -20.93
CA LYS A 871 -0.85 4.40 -19.65
C LYS A 871 0.64 4.75 -19.53
N LYS A 872 1.46 4.61 -20.60
CA LYS A 872 2.93 4.77 -20.52
C LYS A 872 3.32 6.14 -19.95
N LYS A 873 2.59 7.19 -20.32
CA LYS A 873 2.81 8.58 -19.88
C LYS A 873 1.65 9.06 -19.02
N ARG A 874 1.88 10.12 -18.24
CA ARG A 874 0.89 10.76 -17.34
C ARG A 874 -0.47 11.11 -17.99
N LEU A 875 -0.52 11.36 -19.30
CA LEU A 875 -1.79 11.50 -20.02
C LEU A 875 -2.23 10.12 -20.51
N ASP A 876 -3.09 9.48 -19.74
CA ASP A 876 -3.70 8.19 -20.08
C ASP A 876 -4.53 8.36 -21.36
N LYS A 877 -4.42 7.40 -22.28
CA LYS A 877 -5.18 7.35 -23.54
C LYS A 877 -5.94 6.05 -23.64
N ARG A 878 -7.21 6.09 -24.03
CA ARG A 878 -8.05 4.92 -24.27
C ARG A 878 -8.69 4.99 -25.64
N TYR A 879 -8.59 3.90 -26.38
CA TYR A 879 -9.28 3.68 -27.65
C TYR A 879 -10.38 2.64 -27.44
N VAL A 880 -11.57 2.87 -27.97
CA VAL A 880 -12.72 1.95 -27.83
C VAL A 880 -13.37 1.77 -29.20
N LEU A 881 -13.70 0.52 -29.52
CA LEU A 881 -14.61 0.13 -30.59
C LEU A 881 -15.71 -0.73 -29.96
N TYR A 882 -16.97 -0.41 -30.25
CA TYR A 882 -18.14 -1.13 -29.78
C TYR A 882 -19.14 -1.31 -30.93
N ARG A 883 -19.70 -2.51 -31.02
CA ARG A 883 -20.75 -2.86 -31.99
C ARG A 883 -21.87 -3.61 -31.28
N ARG A 884 -23.11 -3.19 -31.49
CA ARG A 884 -24.32 -3.90 -31.05
C ARG A 884 -25.27 -4.11 -32.24
N SER A 885 -25.88 -5.28 -32.31
CA SER A 885 -27.05 -5.55 -33.15
C SER A 885 -28.23 -5.92 -32.26
N ILE A 886 -29.41 -5.35 -32.51
CA ILE A 886 -30.68 -5.74 -31.87
C ILE A 886 -31.80 -5.72 -32.90
N THR A 887 -32.75 -6.67 -32.81
CA THR A 887 -33.92 -6.75 -33.70
C THR A 887 -35.20 -6.43 -32.92
N ASN A 888 -36.04 -5.54 -33.43
CA ASN A 888 -37.27 -5.08 -32.80
C ASN A 888 -38.48 -5.36 -33.71
N ASN A 889 -39.62 -5.73 -33.13
CA ASN A 889 -40.88 -5.84 -33.85
C ASN A 889 -41.60 -4.47 -33.82
N ARG A 890 -42.08 -4.00 -34.98
CA ARG A 890 -42.89 -2.78 -35.14
C ARG A 890 -44.35 -3.15 -35.44
N LEU A 891 -45.26 -2.45 -34.76
CA LEU A 891 -46.71 -2.51 -35.01
C LEU A 891 -47.12 -1.34 -35.92
N ARG A 892 -48.05 -1.59 -36.86
CA ARG A 892 -48.66 -0.57 -37.74
C ARG A 892 -49.26 0.62 -36.95
N GLN A 893 -49.12 1.84 -37.49
CA GLN A 893 -49.95 2.99 -37.12
C GLN A 893 -50.66 3.57 -38.35
N SER A 894 -51.94 3.93 -38.17
CA SER A 894 -52.90 4.47 -39.15
C SER A 894 -53.47 3.48 -40.19
N PRO A 895 -54.81 3.45 -40.39
CA PRO A 895 -55.45 2.70 -41.48
C PRO A 895 -55.19 3.24 -42.89
N SER A 896 -54.61 4.44 -43.02
CA SER A 896 -54.57 5.22 -44.27
C SER A 896 -53.45 4.85 -45.26
N LEU A 897 -52.56 3.91 -44.92
CA LEU A 897 -51.49 3.43 -45.80
C LEU A 897 -51.53 1.89 -45.91
N PRO A 898 -52.21 1.33 -46.93
CA PRO A 898 -52.47 -0.10 -47.00
C PRO A 898 -51.26 -0.97 -47.39
N SER A 899 -50.11 -0.40 -47.76
CA SER A 899 -48.96 -1.14 -48.31
C SER A 899 -48.12 -1.89 -47.27
N LEU A 900 -47.89 -1.36 -46.07
CA LEU A 900 -46.98 -1.97 -45.09
C LEU A 900 -47.61 -3.22 -44.42
N PRO A 901 -46.88 -4.31 -44.15
CA PRO A 901 -47.40 -5.43 -43.34
C PRO A 901 -47.89 -4.98 -41.95
N PRO A 902 -48.78 -5.75 -41.28
CA PRO A 902 -49.30 -5.40 -39.96
C PRO A 902 -48.20 -5.38 -38.87
N ASP A 903 -47.26 -6.31 -38.98
CA ASP A 903 -46.04 -6.41 -38.19
C ASP A 903 -44.83 -6.50 -39.13
N TYR A 904 -43.75 -5.77 -38.85
CA TYR A 904 -42.45 -5.96 -39.51
C TYR A 904 -41.30 -5.85 -38.51
N GLN A 905 -40.14 -6.40 -38.87
CA GLN A 905 -38.96 -6.38 -38.02
C GLN A 905 -37.96 -5.32 -38.48
N GLU A 906 -37.40 -4.58 -37.53
CA GLU A 906 -36.29 -3.66 -37.76
C GLU A 906 -35.05 -4.15 -37.02
N ARG A 907 -33.89 -4.14 -37.69
CA ARG A 907 -32.59 -4.38 -37.06
C ARG A 907 -31.84 -3.07 -36.92
N THR A 908 -31.51 -2.71 -35.68
CA THR A 908 -30.64 -1.58 -35.36
C THR A 908 -29.23 -2.09 -35.12
N ASN A 909 -28.29 -1.65 -35.97
CA ASN A 909 -26.86 -1.82 -35.76
C ASN A 909 -26.27 -0.52 -35.21
N THR A 910 -25.82 -0.53 -33.97
CA THR A 910 -25.02 0.56 -33.39
C THR A 910 -23.54 0.27 -33.60
N LEU A 911 -22.80 1.18 -34.21
CA LEU A 911 -21.34 1.22 -34.24
C LEU A 911 -20.85 2.45 -33.48
N LEU A 912 -19.87 2.28 -32.59
CA LEU A 912 -19.33 3.36 -31.76
C LEU A 912 -17.81 3.24 -31.68
N ALA A 913 -17.12 4.32 -32.05
CA ALA A 913 -15.69 4.50 -31.79
C ALA A 913 -15.52 5.63 -30.76
N GLN A 914 -14.64 5.45 -29.77
CA GLN A 914 -14.30 6.50 -28.80
C GLN A 914 -12.79 6.60 -28.59
N TYR A 915 -12.34 7.83 -28.32
CA TYR A 915 -10.99 8.15 -27.88
C TYR A 915 -11.08 8.99 -26.60
N GLU A 916 -10.69 8.43 -25.46
CA GLU A 916 -10.66 9.10 -24.16
C GLU A 916 -9.23 9.50 -23.79
N LEU A 917 -9.07 10.77 -23.40
CA LEU A 917 -7.90 11.36 -22.78
C LEU A 917 -8.21 11.56 -21.29
N LYS A 918 -7.39 11.02 -20.39
CA LYS A 918 -7.54 11.18 -18.94
C LYS A 918 -6.26 11.80 -18.36
N TYR A 919 -6.40 12.97 -17.74
CA TYR A 919 -5.32 13.69 -17.07
C TYR A 919 -5.52 13.68 -15.54
N PRO A 920 -4.62 13.03 -14.78
CA PRO A 920 -4.72 12.95 -13.34
C PRO A 920 -4.11 14.21 -12.67
N ILE A 921 -4.93 14.89 -11.87
CA ILE A 921 -4.50 16.04 -11.05
C ILE A 921 -3.85 15.52 -9.76
N ASP A 922 -4.54 14.61 -9.08
CA ASP A 922 -4.09 13.87 -7.90
C ASP A 922 -4.70 12.45 -7.89
N VAL A 923 -4.39 11.66 -6.85
CA VAL A 923 -4.81 10.25 -6.72
C VAL A 923 -6.33 10.07 -6.73
N PHE A 924 -7.09 11.10 -6.36
CA PHE A 924 -8.55 11.05 -6.30
C PHE A 924 -9.21 11.83 -7.45
N THR A 925 -8.50 12.79 -8.07
CA THR A 925 -9.09 13.79 -8.97
C THR A 925 -8.51 13.74 -10.38
N SER A 926 -9.37 13.57 -11.40
CA SER A 926 -8.99 13.59 -12.82
C SER A 926 -9.87 14.53 -13.66
N LEU A 927 -9.28 15.08 -14.72
CA LEU A 927 -10.00 15.68 -15.83
C LEU A 927 -9.95 14.72 -17.03
N ARG A 928 -11.05 14.59 -17.76
CA ARG A 928 -11.15 13.68 -18.90
C ARG A 928 -11.83 14.35 -20.08
N ALA A 929 -11.40 14.00 -21.28
CA ALA A 929 -12.02 14.41 -22.54
C ALA A 929 -12.23 13.15 -23.40
N THR A 930 -13.48 12.83 -23.75
CA THR A 930 -13.81 11.70 -24.63
C THR A 930 -14.38 12.22 -25.93
N PHE A 931 -13.73 11.88 -27.04
CA PHE A 931 -14.21 12.11 -28.40
C PHE A 931 -14.91 10.83 -28.88
N GLY A 932 -16.09 10.95 -29.47
CA GLY A 932 -16.85 9.80 -29.97
C GLY A 932 -17.35 10.01 -31.39
N LEU A 933 -17.38 8.93 -32.16
CA LEU A 933 -18.10 8.82 -33.42
C LEU A 933 -19.07 7.64 -33.30
N ARG A 934 -20.35 7.88 -33.56
CA ARG A 934 -21.40 6.88 -33.45
C ARG A 934 -22.27 6.86 -34.70
N GLU A 935 -22.60 5.68 -35.16
CA GLU A 935 -23.61 5.42 -36.19
C GLU A 935 -24.66 4.46 -35.62
N ASP A 936 -25.93 4.85 -35.64
CA ASP A 936 -27.06 3.95 -35.42
C ASP A 936 -27.76 3.73 -36.77
N LYS A 937 -27.54 2.56 -37.37
CA LYS A 937 -28.16 2.18 -38.66
C LYS A 937 -29.33 1.23 -38.45
N VAL A 938 -30.54 1.71 -38.72
CA VAL A 938 -31.80 0.98 -38.65
C VAL A 938 -32.19 0.51 -40.05
N ARG A 939 -32.46 -0.79 -40.20
CA ARG A 939 -32.92 -1.41 -41.45
C ARG A 939 -34.16 -2.25 -41.21
N ALA A 940 -35.15 -2.16 -42.08
CA ALA A 940 -36.23 -3.14 -42.10
C ALA A 940 -35.67 -4.49 -42.58
N LEU A 941 -36.14 -5.60 -41.99
CA LEU A 941 -35.85 -6.94 -42.47
C LEU A 941 -36.91 -7.29 -43.53
N GLY A 942 -36.46 -7.57 -44.76
CA GLY A 942 -37.34 -7.90 -45.88
C GLY A 942 -38.03 -9.24 -45.69
N SER A 943 -39.28 -9.21 -45.23
CA SER A 943 -40.23 -10.34 -45.24
C SER A 943 -41.05 -10.41 -46.52
N ASP A 944 -41.12 -9.30 -47.25
CA ASP A 944 -42.01 -9.06 -48.39
C ASP A 944 -41.47 -7.88 -49.22
N ILE A 945 -42.07 -7.63 -50.38
CA ILE A 945 -41.62 -6.57 -51.29
C ILE A 945 -41.78 -5.16 -50.72
N VAL A 946 -42.67 -4.92 -49.75
CA VAL A 946 -42.85 -3.58 -49.18
C VAL A 946 -41.82 -3.33 -48.08
N THR A 947 -41.59 -4.29 -47.19
CA THR A 947 -40.52 -4.20 -46.18
C THR A 947 -39.12 -4.14 -46.79
N LEU A 948 -38.89 -4.86 -47.91
CA LEU A 948 -37.64 -4.79 -48.67
C LEU A 948 -37.39 -3.40 -49.30
N ASN A 949 -38.46 -2.67 -49.66
CA ASN A 949 -38.39 -1.33 -50.25
C ASN A 949 -38.38 -0.19 -49.20
N ILE A 950 -38.40 -0.49 -47.90
CA ILE A 950 -38.21 0.54 -46.86
C ILE A 950 -36.74 0.97 -46.86
N PRO A 951 -36.43 2.27 -47.08
CA PRO A 951 -35.04 2.72 -47.11
C PRO A 951 -34.39 2.64 -45.72
N ASP A 952 -33.13 2.21 -45.70
CA ASP A 952 -32.25 2.26 -44.53
C ASP A 952 -32.23 3.67 -43.91
N ARG A 953 -32.24 3.76 -42.57
CA ARG A 953 -32.00 5.00 -41.83
C ARG A 953 -30.67 4.90 -41.10
N ALA A 954 -29.82 5.92 -41.23
CA ALA A 954 -28.52 5.99 -40.56
C ALA A 954 -28.38 7.33 -39.82
N GLU A 955 -28.29 7.25 -38.50
CA GLU A 955 -28.09 8.40 -37.62
C GLU A 955 -26.61 8.46 -37.20
N GLN A 956 -25.86 9.39 -37.78
CA GLN A 956 -24.43 9.57 -37.52
C GLN A 956 -24.18 10.79 -36.63
N ARG A 957 -23.39 10.62 -35.57
CA ARG A 957 -23.18 11.64 -34.54
C ARG A 957 -21.74 11.66 -34.06
N ALA A 958 -21.17 12.86 -33.99
CA ALA A 958 -19.91 13.13 -33.32
C ALA A 958 -20.17 13.66 -31.90
N SER A 959 -19.38 13.24 -30.92
CA SER A 959 -19.51 13.68 -29.53
C SER A 959 -18.18 14.13 -28.94
N ILE A 960 -18.25 15.13 -28.05
CA ILE A 960 -17.16 15.58 -27.19
C ILE A 960 -17.70 15.64 -25.77
N ARG A 961 -17.21 14.77 -24.89
CA ARG A 961 -17.49 14.79 -23.45
C ARG A 961 -16.31 15.37 -22.69
N LEU A 962 -16.55 16.35 -21.83
CA LEU A 962 -15.59 16.85 -20.86
C LEU A 962 -16.05 16.43 -19.46
N ALA A 963 -15.19 15.84 -18.63
CA ALA A 963 -15.56 15.38 -17.29
C ALA A 963 -14.50 15.71 -16.24
N ALA A 964 -14.94 16.16 -15.06
CA ALA A 964 -14.16 16.23 -13.84
C ALA A 964 -14.65 15.14 -12.88
N VAL A 965 -13.75 14.23 -12.47
CA VAL A 965 -14.06 13.06 -11.64
C VAL A 965 -13.24 13.09 -10.36
N TYR A 966 -13.93 12.95 -9.22
CA TYR A 966 -13.37 12.78 -7.88
C TYR A 966 -13.80 11.42 -7.32
N ASP A 967 -12.87 10.60 -6.84
CA ASP A 967 -13.17 9.35 -6.14
C ASP A 967 -12.15 9.08 -5.04
N ASN A 968 -12.56 9.15 -3.77
CA ASN A 968 -11.76 8.73 -2.62
C ASN A 968 -12.34 7.50 -1.90
N SER A 969 -13.19 6.72 -2.59
CA SER A 969 -13.86 5.57 -2.01
C SER A 969 -12.96 4.35 -1.83
N LEU A 970 -13.11 3.71 -0.68
CA LEU A 970 -12.42 2.48 -0.27
C LEU A 970 -13.43 1.33 -0.21
N ASP A 971 -13.11 0.20 -0.83
CA ASP A 971 -13.86 -1.04 -0.64
C ASP A 971 -13.47 -1.67 0.69
N VAL A 972 -14.48 -2.03 1.48
CA VAL A 972 -14.32 -2.62 2.82
C VAL A 972 -14.79 -4.08 2.82
N ASP A 973 -15.80 -4.40 2.02
CA ASP A 973 -16.35 -5.74 1.83
C ASP A 973 -17.15 -5.76 0.53
N LEU A 974 -17.68 -6.93 0.13
CA LEU A 974 -18.52 -7.02 -1.06
C LEU A 974 -19.78 -6.15 -0.90
N ASN A 975 -19.92 -5.17 -1.80
CA ASN A 975 -20.96 -4.12 -1.76
C ASN A 975 -20.92 -3.17 -0.54
N LEU A 976 -19.79 -3.06 0.17
CA LEU A 976 -19.61 -2.11 1.26
C LEU A 976 -18.38 -1.23 1.00
N LYS A 977 -18.61 0.09 0.89
CA LYS A 977 -17.61 1.13 0.59
C LYS A 977 -17.53 2.17 1.71
N LYS A 978 -16.47 2.97 1.72
CA LYS A 978 -16.29 4.12 2.63
C LYS A 978 -15.68 5.30 1.88
N GLY A 979 -16.27 6.49 1.97
CA GLY A 979 -15.78 7.71 1.31
C GLY A 979 -16.80 8.33 0.36
N THR A 980 -16.33 9.11 -0.60
CA THR A 980 -17.13 9.90 -1.54
C THR A 980 -16.60 9.72 -2.96
N ARG A 981 -17.52 9.60 -3.92
CA ARG A 981 -17.20 9.67 -5.35
C ARG A 981 -18.19 10.61 -6.04
N ALA A 982 -17.69 11.54 -6.84
CA ALA A 982 -18.50 12.54 -7.54
C ALA A 982 -17.90 12.84 -8.91
N LYS A 983 -18.75 12.97 -9.93
CA LYS A 983 -18.36 13.45 -11.24
C LYS A 983 -19.24 14.62 -11.65
N ILE A 984 -18.65 15.54 -12.42
CA ILE A 984 -19.35 16.53 -13.22
C ILE A 984 -18.90 16.35 -14.68
N TYR A 985 -19.79 16.38 -15.68
CA TYR A 985 -19.43 16.36 -17.10
C TYR A 985 -20.24 17.33 -17.95
N THR A 986 -19.86 17.47 -19.21
CA THR A 986 -20.64 18.11 -20.27
C THR A 986 -20.38 17.42 -21.60
N ASP A 987 -21.44 16.99 -22.27
CA ASP A 987 -21.43 16.33 -23.57
C ASP A 987 -21.92 17.31 -24.63
N LEU A 988 -21.17 17.44 -25.71
CA LEU A 988 -21.51 18.21 -26.90
C LEU A 988 -21.66 17.20 -28.04
N ILE A 989 -22.87 17.02 -28.55
CA ILE A 989 -23.22 15.99 -29.53
C ILE A 989 -23.78 16.66 -30.77
N LYS A 990 -23.17 16.40 -31.93
CA LYS A 990 -23.51 17.00 -33.21
C LYS A 990 -23.83 15.90 -34.22
N GLY A 991 -25.04 15.93 -34.78
CA GLY A 991 -25.39 15.10 -35.92
C GLY A 991 -24.64 15.52 -37.18
N PHE A 992 -24.37 14.55 -38.03
CA PHE A 992 -23.93 14.74 -39.41
C PHE A 992 -24.55 13.65 -40.30
N ALA A 993 -24.39 13.75 -41.62
CA ALA A 993 -24.66 12.66 -42.54
C ALA A 993 -23.53 12.57 -43.56
N PHE A 994 -22.89 11.40 -43.63
CA PHE A 994 -21.83 11.06 -44.55
C PHE A 994 -22.26 9.83 -45.37
N ASN A 995 -22.41 10.02 -46.67
CA ASN A 995 -22.76 8.99 -47.64
C ASN A 995 -21.63 8.83 -48.66
N THR A 996 -21.39 7.59 -49.09
CA THR A 996 -20.36 7.22 -50.07
C THR A 996 -20.90 6.89 -51.46
N GLU A 997 -22.23 6.78 -51.61
CA GLU A 997 -22.93 6.41 -52.85
C GLU A 997 -24.16 7.31 -53.08
N PRO A 998 -24.49 7.68 -54.33
CA PRO A 998 -23.68 7.49 -55.53
C PRO A 998 -22.41 8.36 -55.55
N ASP A 999 -22.41 9.48 -54.81
CA ASP A 999 -21.29 10.39 -54.65
C ASP A 999 -20.96 10.62 -53.16
N TRP A 1000 -19.70 10.96 -52.87
CA TRP A 1000 -19.28 11.36 -51.53
C TRP A 1000 -19.93 12.67 -51.10
N SER A 1001 -20.75 12.64 -50.05
CA SER A 1001 -21.39 13.84 -49.51
C SER A 1001 -21.32 13.88 -47.98
N LEU A 1002 -20.96 15.05 -47.43
CA LEU A 1002 -20.93 15.34 -46.00
C LEU A 1002 -21.86 16.52 -45.68
N LYS A 1003 -22.88 16.29 -44.84
CA LYS A 1003 -23.86 17.28 -44.42
C LYS A 1003 -23.74 17.54 -42.91
N LEU A 1004 -23.53 18.80 -42.53
CA LEU A 1004 -23.32 19.26 -41.15
C LEU A 1004 -24.52 20.07 -40.59
N ASN A 1005 -25.62 20.16 -41.34
CA ASN A 1005 -26.83 20.88 -40.96
C ASN A 1005 -27.76 20.10 -40.02
N ASN A 1006 -27.41 18.86 -39.65
CA ASN A 1006 -28.15 18.04 -38.69
C ASN A 1006 -28.08 18.62 -37.27
N GLY A 1007 -28.92 18.13 -36.36
CA GLY A 1007 -29.13 18.75 -35.05
C GLY A 1007 -27.90 18.74 -34.12
N PHE A 1008 -27.97 19.59 -33.10
CA PHE A 1008 -26.98 19.71 -32.03
C PHE A 1008 -27.65 19.60 -30.66
N MET A 1009 -27.02 18.86 -29.76
CA MET A 1009 -27.47 18.58 -28.40
C MET A 1009 -26.31 18.76 -27.42
N THR A 1010 -26.57 19.42 -26.31
CA THR A 1010 -25.68 19.53 -25.15
C THR A 1010 -26.32 18.87 -23.94
N VAL A 1011 -25.55 18.10 -23.17
CA VAL A 1011 -25.96 17.49 -21.90
C VAL A 1011 -24.94 17.87 -20.82
N VAL A 1012 -25.31 18.66 -19.83
CA VAL A 1012 -24.42 19.03 -18.70
C VAL A 1012 -24.75 18.12 -17.52
N GLY A 1013 -23.81 17.76 -16.61
CA GLY A 1013 -24.24 17.01 -15.44
C GLY A 1013 -23.39 16.65 -14.21
N ILE A 1014 -24.04 16.44 -13.03
CA ILE A 1014 -23.52 15.85 -11.75
C ILE A 1014 -24.11 14.45 -11.33
N ASP A 1015 -23.26 13.48 -10.90
CA ASP A 1015 -23.60 12.27 -10.10
C ASP A 1015 -22.62 12.24 -8.92
N ALA A 1016 -23.12 12.22 -7.69
CA ALA A 1016 -22.33 12.23 -6.47
C ALA A 1016 -22.85 11.20 -5.47
N ARG A 1017 -21.95 10.42 -4.88
CA ARG A 1017 -22.25 9.33 -3.94
C ARG A 1017 -21.39 9.44 -2.70
N HIS A 1018 -21.98 9.23 -1.53
CA HIS A 1018 -21.30 9.21 -0.26
C HIS A 1018 -21.63 7.95 0.54
N TYR A 1019 -20.61 7.37 1.16
CA TYR A 1019 -20.66 6.10 1.87
C TYR A 1019 -20.13 6.29 3.29
N GLN A 1020 -21.05 6.37 4.25
CA GLN A 1020 -20.77 6.54 5.66
C GLN A 1020 -20.94 5.20 6.39
N MET A 1021 -19.87 4.71 7.01
CA MET A 1021 -19.97 3.58 7.94
C MET A 1021 -20.61 4.05 9.24
N LEU A 1022 -21.66 3.37 9.69
CA LEU A 1022 -22.33 3.66 10.97
C LEU A 1022 -21.63 2.95 12.13
N ASP A 1023 -21.08 1.76 11.86
CA ASP A 1023 -20.27 0.97 12.79
C ASP A 1023 -19.12 0.25 12.03
N SER A 1024 -18.75 -0.96 12.44
CA SER A 1024 -17.71 -1.76 11.77
C SER A 1024 -18.19 -2.62 10.58
N ARG A 1025 -19.50 -2.71 10.32
CA ARG A 1025 -20.11 -3.59 9.29
C ARG A 1025 -21.34 -2.98 8.58
N SER A 1026 -22.06 -2.06 9.22
CA SER A 1026 -23.26 -1.40 8.68
C SER A 1026 -22.93 -0.06 8.02
N GLN A 1027 -23.59 0.22 6.90
CA GLN A 1027 -23.28 1.34 6.01
C GLN A 1027 -24.54 2.12 5.64
N LEU A 1028 -24.46 3.45 5.65
CA LEU A 1028 -25.41 4.34 4.98
C LEU A 1028 -24.78 4.83 3.68
N ALA A 1029 -25.41 4.53 2.55
CA ALA A 1029 -25.02 4.95 1.21
C ALA A 1029 -26.03 5.97 0.68
N VAL A 1030 -25.56 7.08 0.10
CA VAL A 1030 -26.41 8.13 -0.48
C VAL A 1030 -25.91 8.46 -1.89
N ARG A 1031 -26.81 8.64 -2.86
CA ARG A 1031 -26.54 9.13 -4.23
C ARG A 1031 -27.41 10.33 -4.53
N VAL A 1032 -26.82 11.31 -5.22
CA VAL A 1032 -27.50 12.44 -5.85
C VAL A 1032 -27.14 12.43 -7.33
N ALA A 1033 -28.15 12.42 -8.19
CA ALA A 1033 -28.08 12.49 -9.64
C ALA A 1033 -29.27 13.33 -10.16
N GLY A 1034 -29.52 13.36 -11.47
CA GLY A 1034 -30.47 14.28 -12.11
C GLY A 1034 -29.97 14.64 -13.50
N ALA A 1035 -30.68 15.21 -14.48
CA ALA A 1035 -30.02 15.72 -15.69
C ALA A 1035 -30.61 16.97 -16.32
N THR A 1036 -29.94 17.56 -17.31
CA THR A 1036 -30.58 18.44 -18.30
C THR A 1036 -29.91 18.33 -19.67
N SER A 1037 -30.70 18.43 -20.73
CA SER A 1037 -30.24 18.50 -22.12
C SER A 1037 -30.90 19.65 -22.88
N PHE A 1038 -30.14 20.32 -23.75
CA PHE A 1038 -30.57 21.49 -24.52
C PHE A 1038 -29.83 21.59 -25.86
N GLY A 1039 -30.44 22.24 -26.83
CA GLY A 1039 -29.95 22.31 -28.21
C GLY A 1039 -31.12 22.40 -29.19
N SER A 1040 -30.87 22.18 -30.47
CA SER A 1040 -31.96 21.88 -31.42
C SER A 1040 -32.53 20.50 -31.11
N GLU A 1041 -31.67 19.56 -30.72
CA GLU A 1041 -32.05 18.23 -30.26
C GLU A 1041 -31.82 18.06 -28.75
N LYS A 1042 -32.57 17.14 -28.14
CA LYS A 1042 -32.58 16.87 -26.71
C LYS A 1042 -32.44 15.36 -26.43
N MET A 1043 -32.21 15.04 -25.17
CA MET A 1043 -32.12 13.68 -24.62
C MET A 1043 -33.31 13.42 -23.69
N LEU A 1044 -34.06 12.33 -23.91
CA LEU A 1044 -35.25 12.00 -23.14
C LEU A 1044 -34.92 11.09 -21.95
N TYR A 1045 -35.22 11.55 -20.75
CA TYR A 1045 -35.06 10.76 -19.53
C TYR A 1045 -36.35 10.07 -19.16
N ILE A 1046 -36.25 8.77 -18.93
CA ILE A 1046 -37.37 7.92 -18.54
C ILE A 1046 -37.08 7.40 -17.13
N MET A 1047 -37.82 7.92 -16.15
CA MET A 1047 -37.61 7.64 -14.73
C MET A 1047 -38.49 6.48 -14.24
N GLY A 1048 -38.00 5.72 -13.26
CA GLY A 1048 -38.73 4.63 -12.60
C GLY A 1048 -38.06 3.27 -12.75
N GLY A 1049 -38.23 2.40 -11.75
CA GLY A 1049 -37.59 1.09 -11.69
C GLY A 1049 -36.13 1.13 -11.23
N LEU A 1050 -35.37 0.07 -11.50
CA LEU A 1050 -33.95 -0.02 -11.18
C LEU A 1050 -33.11 -0.22 -12.44
N ASP A 1051 -31.83 0.13 -12.35
CA ASP A 1051 -30.77 -0.39 -13.20
C ASP A 1051 -30.65 -1.91 -13.05
N ASN A 1052 -30.26 -2.61 -14.12
CA ASN A 1052 -30.15 -4.08 -14.18
C ASN A 1052 -31.43 -4.85 -13.76
N TRP A 1053 -32.63 -4.29 -13.95
CA TRP A 1053 -33.89 -4.96 -13.57
C TRP A 1053 -34.15 -6.15 -14.51
N ILE A 1054 -34.36 -7.34 -13.95
CA ILE A 1054 -34.56 -8.57 -14.74
C ILE A 1054 -35.93 -8.60 -15.43
N PHE A 1055 -36.95 -8.00 -14.80
CA PHE A 1055 -38.34 -8.02 -15.28
C PHE A 1055 -38.93 -6.59 -15.34
N PRO A 1056 -38.39 -5.71 -16.22
CA PRO A 1056 -38.82 -4.32 -16.29
C PRO A 1056 -40.27 -4.20 -16.76
N LYS A 1057 -41.05 -3.35 -16.08
CA LYS A 1057 -42.42 -3.00 -16.46
C LYS A 1057 -42.48 -1.52 -16.82
N PHE A 1058 -43.12 -1.21 -17.95
CA PHE A 1058 -43.21 0.14 -18.51
C PHE A 1058 -44.63 0.70 -18.37
N ASN A 1059 -44.76 1.87 -17.74
CA ASN A 1059 -46.02 2.57 -17.59
C ASN A 1059 -46.41 3.25 -18.91
N SER A 1060 -47.44 2.72 -19.57
CA SER A 1060 -47.95 3.27 -20.84
C SER A 1060 -49.02 4.36 -20.65
N ASN A 1061 -49.42 4.66 -19.40
CA ASN A 1061 -50.44 5.68 -19.09
C ASN A 1061 -49.88 7.11 -19.08
N ILE A 1062 -48.55 7.26 -19.13
CA ILE A 1062 -47.87 8.56 -19.19
C ILE A 1062 -47.31 8.71 -20.61
N PRO A 1063 -47.78 9.71 -21.38
CA PRO A 1063 -47.37 9.85 -22.78
C PRO A 1063 -45.88 10.15 -22.89
N LEU A 1064 -45.25 9.63 -23.94
CA LEU A 1064 -43.94 10.07 -24.39
C LEU A 1064 -44.12 11.23 -25.38
N PRO A 1065 -43.24 12.24 -25.37
CA PRO A 1065 -43.40 13.47 -26.16
C PRO A 1065 -43.30 13.23 -27.68
N THR A 1066 -44.23 13.83 -28.43
CA THR A 1066 -44.31 13.78 -29.91
C THR A 1066 -43.62 14.95 -30.61
N GLU A 1067 -43.67 16.15 -30.03
CA GLU A 1067 -43.35 17.41 -30.72
C GLU A 1067 -41.92 17.93 -30.47
N ASP A 1068 -41.24 17.40 -29.45
CA ASP A 1068 -39.84 17.70 -29.15
C ASP A 1068 -38.88 16.89 -30.04
N GLN A 1069 -37.88 17.56 -30.60
CA GLN A 1069 -36.76 16.92 -31.29
C GLN A 1069 -35.85 16.18 -30.30
N PHE A 1070 -36.25 14.97 -29.88
CA PHE A 1070 -35.43 14.07 -29.06
C PHE A 1070 -34.61 13.13 -29.95
N ALA A 1071 -33.29 13.17 -29.82
CA ALA A 1071 -32.38 12.29 -30.56
C ALA A 1071 -32.22 10.93 -29.89
N TYR A 1072 -32.14 10.92 -28.55
CA TYR A 1072 -31.82 9.74 -27.75
C TYR A 1072 -32.72 9.68 -26.51
N GLN A 1073 -32.90 8.47 -25.98
CA GLN A 1073 -33.55 8.19 -24.71
C GLN A 1073 -32.65 7.39 -23.76
N ALA A 1074 -32.85 7.60 -22.46
CA ALA A 1074 -31.99 7.07 -21.39
C ALA A 1074 -32.76 6.81 -20.07
N PRO A 1075 -32.39 5.77 -19.29
CA PRO A 1075 -32.97 5.53 -17.97
C PRO A 1075 -32.50 6.56 -16.93
N ALA A 1076 -33.46 7.06 -16.13
CA ALA A 1076 -33.21 7.82 -14.90
C ALA A 1076 -33.54 6.95 -13.68
N VAL A 1077 -32.55 6.16 -13.25
CA VAL A 1077 -32.67 5.09 -12.25
C VAL A 1077 -31.61 5.25 -11.13
N ASN A 1078 -31.86 4.82 -9.89
CA ASN A 1078 -32.98 4.00 -9.42
C ASN A 1078 -34.11 4.81 -8.78
N LEU A 1079 -35.36 4.41 -9.02
CA LEU A 1079 -36.53 4.92 -8.31
C LEU A 1079 -37.50 3.75 -8.08
N ARG A 1080 -37.36 3.09 -6.93
CA ARG A 1080 -38.14 1.92 -6.52
C ARG A 1080 -39.59 2.30 -6.20
N GLY A 1081 -40.48 1.31 -6.26
CA GLY A 1081 -41.91 1.48 -5.98
C GLY A 1081 -42.73 1.93 -7.19
N PHE A 1082 -42.08 2.15 -8.35
CA PHE A 1082 -42.73 2.54 -9.59
C PHE A 1082 -42.28 1.70 -10.78
N GLN A 1083 -43.14 1.62 -11.79
CA GLN A 1083 -42.79 1.15 -13.14
C GLN A 1083 -41.89 2.18 -13.84
N GLN A 1084 -41.16 1.77 -14.87
CA GLN A 1084 -40.47 2.71 -15.77
C GLN A 1084 -41.48 3.67 -16.40
N ASN A 1085 -41.03 4.88 -16.76
CA ASN A 1085 -41.87 5.96 -17.28
C ASN A 1085 -42.93 6.45 -16.28
N ILE A 1086 -42.58 6.54 -14.99
CA ILE A 1086 -43.41 7.26 -14.00
C ILE A 1086 -43.26 8.79 -14.14
N ARG A 1087 -42.08 9.25 -14.58
CA ARG A 1087 -41.82 10.63 -14.98
C ARG A 1087 -40.94 10.59 -16.24
N ASN A 1088 -41.11 11.54 -17.14
CA ASN A 1088 -40.22 11.69 -18.29
C ASN A 1088 -39.95 13.17 -18.63
N GLY A 1089 -38.88 13.43 -19.38
CA GLY A 1089 -38.56 14.76 -19.88
C GLY A 1089 -37.09 14.98 -20.21
N ASN A 1090 -36.74 16.18 -20.68
CA ASN A 1090 -35.36 16.52 -21.05
C ASN A 1090 -34.46 16.87 -19.86
N THR A 1091 -35.01 16.83 -18.64
CA THR A 1091 -34.37 17.21 -17.38
C THR A 1091 -34.84 16.27 -16.26
N PHE A 1092 -33.97 15.90 -15.30
CA PHE A 1092 -34.36 15.11 -14.12
C PHE A 1092 -33.60 15.48 -12.83
N ALA A 1093 -34.03 14.96 -11.69
CA ALA A 1093 -33.36 15.03 -10.40
C ALA A 1093 -33.63 13.73 -9.63
N LEU A 1094 -32.63 13.18 -8.94
CA LEU A 1094 -32.74 11.92 -8.21
C LEU A 1094 -31.89 11.93 -6.94
N LEU A 1095 -32.49 11.48 -5.84
CA LEU A 1095 -31.87 11.22 -4.55
C LEU A 1095 -32.15 9.75 -4.18
N ASN A 1096 -31.13 9.02 -3.77
CA ASN A 1096 -31.25 7.66 -3.23
C ASN A 1096 -30.51 7.57 -1.91
N ALA A 1097 -31.08 6.86 -0.95
CA ALA A 1097 -30.46 6.49 0.31
C ALA A 1097 -30.70 5.00 0.59
N GLU A 1098 -29.63 4.26 0.92
CA GLU A 1098 -29.69 2.87 1.35
C GLU A 1098 -28.95 2.67 2.68
N LEU A 1099 -29.64 2.10 3.66
CA LEU A 1099 -29.05 1.54 4.87
C LEU A 1099 -28.79 0.05 4.66
N ARG A 1100 -27.52 -0.37 4.69
CA ARG A 1100 -27.09 -1.76 4.47
C ARG A 1100 -26.62 -2.42 5.76
N VAL A 1101 -27.24 -3.54 6.13
CA VAL A 1101 -26.96 -4.27 7.38
C VAL A 1101 -26.66 -5.75 7.10
N PRO A 1102 -25.41 -6.21 7.26
CA PRO A 1102 -25.03 -7.62 7.06
C PRO A 1102 -25.39 -8.48 8.29
N ILE A 1103 -26.67 -8.80 8.47
CA ILE A 1103 -27.24 -9.41 9.69
C ILE A 1103 -26.46 -10.65 10.17
N PHE A 1104 -26.15 -11.61 9.29
CA PHE A 1104 -25.47 -12.85 9.70
C PHE A 1104 -24.04 -12.63 10.22
N LYS A 1105 -23.37 -11.52 9.83
CA LYS A 1105 -22.09 -11.14 10.42
C LYS A 1105 -22.21 -10.71 11.89
N TYR A 1106 -23.39 -10.27 12.35
CA TYR A 1106 -23.66 -9.94 13.75
C TYR A 1106 -24.07 -11.17 14.57
N LEU A 1107 -24.93 -12.03 14.00
CA LEU A 1107 -25.46 -13.20 14.70
C LEU A 1107 -24.43 -14.32 14.88
N ILE A 1108 -23.53 -14.51 13.91
CA ILE A 1108 -22.56 -15.60 13.92
C ILE A 1108 -21.19 -15.07 14.40
N GLN A 1109 -20.73 -15.57 15.54
CA GLN A 1109 -19.42 -15.19 16.12
C GLN A 1109 -18.22 -15.86 15.42
N LYS A 1110 -18.44 -17.00 14.75
CA LYS A 1110 -17.43 -17.71 13.94
C LYS A 1110 -17.32 -17.09 12.53
N PRO A 1111 -16.20 -17.29 11.82
CA PRO A 1111 -16.12 -16.95 10.40
C PRO A 1111 -17.23 -17.65 9.60
N VAL A 1112 -18.03 -16.87 8.87
CA VAL A 1112 -19.14 -17.41 8.08
C VAL A 1112 -18.57 -18.01 6.79
N ILE A 1113 -18.52 -19.34 6.72
CA ILE A 1113 -17.81 -20.09 5.66
C ILE A 1113 -18.55 -19.99 4.30
N GLY A 1114 -19.88 -20.01 4.30
CA GLY A 1114 -20.68 -19.97 3.07
C GLY A 1114 -20.80 -18.58 2.45
N ASN A 1115 -20.51 -18.44 1.15
CA ASN A 1115 -20.59 -17.19 0.39
C ASN A 1115 -21.95 -16.48 0.50
N PHE A 1116 -23.06 -17.22 0.51
CA PHE A 1116 -24.41 -16.68 0.70
C PHE A 1116 -24.52 -15.94 2.04
N TRP A 1117 -24.38 -16.66 3.15
CA TRP A 1117 -24.50 -16.13 4.51
C TRP A 1117 -23.48 -15.02 4.80
N ARG A 1118 -22.26 -15.15 4.27
CA ARG A 1118 -21.19 -14.15 4.40
C ARG A 1118 -21.57 -12.83 3.74
N ASN A 1119 -22.26 -12.86 2.61
CA ASN A 1119 -22.54 -11.66 1.81
C ASN A 1119 -24.01 -11.20 1.89
N PHE A 1120 -24.84 -11.88 2.68
CA PHE A 1120 -26.25 -11.54 2.87
C PHE A 1120 -26.40 -10.22 3.64
N GLN A 1121 -27.15 -9.28 3.06
CA GLN A 1121 -27.45 -7.97 3.65
C GLN A 1121 -28.96 -7.72 3.60
N VAL A 1122 -29.50 -7.13 4.68
CA VAL A 1122 -30.82 -6.51 4.68
C VAL A 1122 -30.64 -5.02 4.41
N ILE A 1123 -31.51 -4.49 3.56
CA ILE A 1123 -31.49 -3.11 3.07
C ILE A 1123 -32.78 -2.42 3.52
N GLY A 1124 -32.67 -1.23 4.10
CA GLY A 1124 -33.75 -0.24 4.12
C GLY A 1124 -33.42 0.87 3.13
N PHE A 1125 -34.38 1.35 2.34
CA PHE A 1125 -34.11 2.38 1.33
C PHE A 1125 -35.18 3.46 1.24
N PHE A 1126 -34.73 4.62 0.76
CA PHE A 1126 -35.56 5.76 0.39
C PHE A 1126 -35.01 6.37 -0.91
N ASP A 1127 -35.87 6.50 -1.91
CA ASP A 1127 -35.61 7.12 -3.20
C ASP A 1127 -36.56 8.31 -3.37
N ALA A 1128 -36.10 9.40 -3.99
CA ALA A 1128 -36.95 10.52 -4.37
C ALA A 1128 -36.46 11.10 -5.70
N GLY A 1129 -37.36 11.38 -6.63
CA GLY A 1129 -36.99 11.87 -7.95
C GLY A 1129 -38.09 12.60 -8.68
N THR A 1130 -37.69 13.29 -9.75
CA THR A 1130 -38.60 13.91 -10.72
C THR A 1130 -37.90 14.01 -12.08
N ALA A 1131 -38.65 13.86 -13.16
CA ALA A 1131 -38.22 14.19 -14.53
C ALA A 1131 -39.28 15.10 -15.16
N TRP A 1132 -38.83 16.07 -15.96
CA TRP A 1132 -39.68 17.13 -16.48
C TRP A 1132 -39.14 17.75 -17.77
N GLN A 1133 -40.00 18.54 -18.41
CA GLN A 1133 -39.66 19.39 -19.54
C GLN A 1133 -39.75 20.87 -19.17
N GLY A 1134 -38.89 21.70 -19.76
CA GLY A 1134 -38.87 23.14 -19.56
C GLY A 1134 -38.10 23.62 -18.31
N ARG A 1135 -38.32 24.88 -17.90
CA ARG A 1135 -37.49 25.59 -16.91
C ARG A 1135 -37.62 25.10 -15.46
N SER A 1136 -38.61 24.27 -15.14
CA SER A 1136 -38.95 23.86 -13.77
C SER A 1136 -39.80 22.59 -13.78
N PRO A 1137 -39.69 21.69 -12.77
CA PRO A 1137 -40.58 20.54 -12.61
C PRO A 1137 -42.07 20.90 -12.60
N TYR A 1138 -42.39 22.10 -12.13
CA TYR A 1138 -43.75 22.65 -12.01
C TYR A 1138 -44.22 23.39 -13.27
N SER A 1139 -43.57 23.23 -14.42
CA SER A 1139 -44.05 23.85 -15.67
C SER A 1139 -45.37 23.23 -16.14
N LEU A 1140 -46.23 24.05 -16.74
CA LEU A 1140 -47.51 23.60 -17.32
C LEU A 1140 -47.29 22.65 -18.51
N ASP A 1141 -46.14 22.80 -19.18
CA ASP A 1141 -45.76 22.01 -20.37
C ASP A 1141 -45.23 20.62 -20.03
N ASN A 1142 -45.14 20.26 -18.74
CA ASN A 1142 -44.64 18.96 -18.30
C ASN A 1142 -45.61 17.83 -18.75
N PRO A 1143 -45.15 16.77 -19.47
CA PRO A 1143 -46.02 15.70 -19.99
C PRO A 1143 -46.94 15.02 -18.97
N ILE A 1144 -46.58 15.05 -17.68
CA ILE A 1144 -47.40 14.51 -16.58
C ILE A 1144 -48.70 15.29 -16.35
N ASN A 1145 -48.72 16.57 -16.71
CA ASN A 1145 -49.87 17.44 -16.52
C ASN A 1145 -50.84 17.33 -17.69
N THR A 1146 -50.36 16.98 -18.89
CA THR A 1146 -51.13 17.06 -20.13
C THR A 1146 -51.74 15.72 -20.52
N THR A 1147 -53.08 15.63 -20.55
CA THR A 1147 -53.79 14.47 -21.11
C THR A 1147 -54.62 14.90 -22.31
N THR A 1148 -54.40 14.25 -23.46
CA THR A 1148 -55.18 14.47 -24.69
C THR A 1148 -56.37 13.52 -24.73
N LEU A 1149 -57.57 14.04 -24.47
CA LEU A 1149 -58.82 13.32 -24.67
C LEU A 1149 -59.27 13.53 -26.12
N VAL A 1150 -59.26 12.44 -26.90
CA VAL A 1150 -59.87 12.39 -28.23
C VAL A 1150 -61.25 11.77 -28.08
N ARG A 1151 -62.30 12.53 -28.38
CA ARG A 1151 -63.67 11.99 -28.40
C ARG A 1151 -63.92 11.29 -29.74
N PRO A 1152 -64.17 9.97 -29.78
CA PRO A 1152 -64.70 9.35 -30.99
C PRO A 1152 -66.18 9.73 -31.10
N THR A 1153 -66.57 10.35 -32.21
CA THR A 1153 -67.98 10.53 -32.58
C THR A 1153 -68.06 10.74 -34.09
N ASP A 1154 -69.05 10.12 -34.73
CA ASP A 1154 -69.21 10.09 -36.18
C ASP A 1154 -69.57 11.48 -36.76
N GLY A 1155 -68.55 12.31 -37.00
CA GLY A 1155 -68.69 13.65 -37.55
C GLY A 1155 -67.33 14.27 -37.93
N PRO A 1156 -67.30 15.33 -38.76
CA PRO A 1156 -66.09 15.79 -39.44
C PRO A 1156 -65.11 16.62 -38.57
N VAL A 1157 -65.30 16.70 -37.25
CA VAL A 1157 -64.47 17.54 -36.35
C VAL A 1157 -63.92 16.71 -35.19
N ILE A 1158 -62.61 16.46 -35.22
CA ILE A 1158 -61.88 15.80 -34.13
C ILE A 1158 -61.55 16.86 -33.05
N SER A 1159 -62.38 16.94 -32.01
CA SER A 1159 -62.08 17.76 -30.83
C SER A 1159 -61.02 17.09 -29.94
N ILE A 1160 -59.78 17.57 -30.04
CA ILE A 1160 -58.68 17.18 -29.15
C ILE A 1160 -58.70 18.10 -27.92
N MET A 1161 -59.23 17.61 -26.79
CA MET A 1161 -59.14 18.34 -25.52
C MET A 1161 -57.82 17.99 -24.80
N LYS A 1162 -56.89 18.95 -24.74
CA LYS A 1162 -55.70 18.87 -23.88
C LYS A 1162 -56.08 19.37 -22.48
N VAL A 1163 -56.38 18.44 -21.57
CA VAL A 1163 -56.72 18.74 -20.17
C VAL A 1163 -55.44 18.77 -19.33
N ASN A 1164 -55.25 19.86 -18.58
CA ASN A 1164 -54.11 20.05 -17.69
C ASN A 1164 -54.47 19.68 -16.24
N TYR A 1165 -53.99 18.54 -15.75
CA TYR A 1165 -54.10 18.11 -14.36
C TYR A 1165 -52.81 18.46 -13.60
N PHE A 1166 -52.88 19.33 -12.60
CA PHE A 1166 -51.72 19.60 -11.73
C PHE A 1166 -51.41 18.39 -10.84
N ARG A 1167 -50.37 17.62 -11.20
CA ARG A 1167 -49.81 16.54 -10.37
C ARG A 1167 -48.56 17.01 -9.64
N ASP A 1168 -48.24 16.39 -8.50
CA ASP A 1168 -46.95 16.67 -7.86
C ASP A 1168 -45.83 16.07 -8.74
N PRO A 1169 -44.89 16.89 -9.25
CA PRO A 1169 -43.83 16.38 -10.12
C PRO A 1169 -42.85 15.47 -9.37
N ILE A 1170 -42.77 15.59 -8.04
CA ILE A 1170 -41.87 14.77 -7.20
C ILE A 1170 -42.58 13.46 -6.83
N VAL A 1171 -41.87 12.35 -7.04
CA VAL A 1171 -42.27 11.00 -6.65
C VAL A 1171 -41.23 10.42 -5.70
N MET A 1172 -41.68 9.69 -4.68
CA MET A 1172 -40.81 9.09 -3.68
C MET A 1172 -41.08 7.60 -3.56
N GLY A 1173 -40.06 6.79 -3.33
CA GLY A 1173 -40.18 5.35 -3.12
C GLY A 1173 -39.48 4.96 -1.83
N TYR A 1174 -40.06 4.09 -1.02
CA TYR A 1174 -39.41 3.58 0.17
C TYR A 1174 -39.74 2.11 0.40
N GLY A 1175 -38.91 1.42 1.18
CA GLY A 1175 -39.15 0.02 1.48
C GLY A 1175 -37.94 -0.70 2.04
N ALA A 1176 -38.01 -2.03 1.92
CA ALA A 1176 -37.00 -2.94 2.43
C ALA A 1176 -36.62 -3.97 1.36
N GLY A 1177 -35.42 -4.51 1.46
CA GLY A 1177 -34.92 -5.49 0.51
C GLY A 1177 -33.79 -6.34 1.07
N VAL A 1178 -33.36 -7.29 0.26
CA VAL A 1178 -32.24 -8.18 0.56
C VAL A 1178 -31.22 -8.15 -0.57
N ARG A 1179 -29.96 -8.41 -0.22
CA ARG A 1179 -28.85 -8.62 -1.14
C ARG A 1179 -28.19 -9.94 -0.78
N ALA A 1180 -27.88 -10.76 -1.78
CA ALA A 1180 -27.20 -12.04 -1.56
C ALA A 1180 -26.37 -12.45 -2.77
N VAL A 1181 -25.31 -13.23 -2.54
CA VAL A 1181 -24.63 -13.97 -3.60
C VAL A 1181 -25.26 -15.35 -3.73
N ILE A 1182 -25.87 -15.64 -4.88
CA ILE A 1182 -26.53 -16.91 -5.18
C ILE A 1182 -25.99 -17.38 -6.54
N PHE A 1183 -25.49 -18.62 -6.62
CA PHE A 1183 -24.82 -19.17 -7.82
C PHE A 1183 -23.69 -18.27 -8.39
N GLY A 1184 -22.99 -17.53 -7.52
CA GLY A 1184 -21.95 -16.57 -7.91
C GLY A 1184 -22.48 -15.20 -8.39
N LEU A 1185 -23.78 -15.07 -8.62
CA LEU A 1185 -24.42 -13.81 -9.03
C LEU A 1185 -24.82 -12.98 -7.80
N TYR A 1186 -24.57 -11.67 -7.84
CA TYR A 1186 -25.02 -10.74 -6.81
C TYR A 1186 -26.45 -10.27 -7.15
N LEU A 1187 -27.42 -10.78 -6.39
CA LEU A 1187 -28.85 -10.51 -6.58
C LEU A 1187 -29.36 -9.47 -5.58
N ARG A 1188 -30.25 -8.61 -6.09
CA ARG A 1188 -30.97 -7.57 -5.36
C ARG A 1188 -32.47 -7.87 -5.46
N ALA A 1189 -33.14 -8.03 -4.31
CA ALA A 1189 -34.60 -8.14 -4.25
C ALA A 1189 -35.14 -7.05 -3.32
N ASP A 1190 -35.92 -6.11 -3.87
CA ASP A 1190 -36.47 -4.96 -3.15
C ASP A 1190 -38.01 -4.98 -3.20
N TYR A 1191 -38.65 -4.77 -2.05
CA TYR A 1191 -40.09 -4.60 -1.93
C TYR A 1191 -40.40 -3.15 -1.55
N ALA A 1192 -41.08 -2.43 -2.45
CA ALA A 1192 -41.09 -0.98 -2.46
C ALA A 1192 -42.49 -0.40 -2.59
N TRP A 1193 -42.84 0.57 -1.74
CA TRP A 1193 -44.03 1.39 -1.88
C TRP A 1193 -43.67 2.71 -2.56
N GLY A 1194 -44.41 3.06 -3.62
CA GLY A 1194 -44.36 4.38 -4.22
C GLY A 1194 -45.26 5.37 -3.48
N LEU A 1195 -44.88 6.65 -3.46
CA LEU A 1195 -45.66 7.80 -3.02
C LEU A 1195 -45.71 8.79 -4.19
N GLU A 1196 -46.90 8.95 -4.76
CA GLU A 1196 -47.16 9.90 -5.86
C GLU A 1196 -48.31 10.81 -5.46
N SER A 1197 -48.14 12.14 -5.64
CA SER A 1197 -49.16 13.14 -5.30
C SER A 1197 -49.77 12.95 -3.89
N ARG A 1198 -48.91 12.64 -2.91
CA ARG A 1198 -49.24 12.33 -1.51
C ARG A 1198 -50.07 11.05 -1.27
N GLN A 1199 -50.26 10.21 -2.28
CA GLN A 1199 -50.94 8.92 -2.16
C GLN A 1199 -49.95 7.75 -2.25
N ILE A 1200 -50.07 6.81 -1.31
CA ILE A 1200 -49.27 5.58 -1.28
C ILE A 1200 -49.81 4.62 -2.35
N GLN A 1201 -48.94 4.22 -3.26
CA GLN A 1201 -49.23 3.30 -4.36
C GLN A 1201 -49.13 1.84 -3.91
N LYS A 1202 -49.70 0.93 -4.71
CA LYS A 1202 -49.55 -0.52 -4.47
C LYS A 1202 -48.06 -0.89 -4.54
N PRO A 1203 -47.54 -1.69 -3.60
CA PRO A 1203 -46.13 -2.04 -3.57
C PRO A 1203 -45.72 -2.85 -4.80
N LEU A 1204 -44.49 -2.63 -5.26
CA LEU A 1204 -43.86 -3.36 -6.35
C LEU A 1204 -42.63 -4.11 -5.85
N MET A 1205 -42.50 -5.36 -6.31
CA MET A 1205 -41.30 -6.15 -6.13
C MET A 1205 -40.36 -5.94 -7.31
N HIS A 1206 -39.11 -5.65 -7.02
CA HIS A 1206 -38.04 -5.47 -7.99
C HIS A 1206 -36.94 -6.51 -7.77
N ILE A 1207 -36.48 -7.14 -8.85
CA ILE A 1207 -35.41 -8.14 -8.82
C ILE A 1207 -34.36 -7.73 -9.85
N ALA A 1208 -33.12 -7.47 -9.41
CA ALA A 1208 -32.06 -6.93 -10.25
C ALA A 1208 -30.70 -7.60 -9.96
N LEU A 1209 -29.80 -7.55 -10.94
CA LEU A 1209 -28.41 -7.99 -10.80
C LEU A 1209 -27.49 -6.82 -10.39
N GLY A 1210 -26.30 -7.13 -9.90
CA GLY A 1210 -25.25 -6.15 -9.58
C GLY A 1210 -25.30 -5.62 -8.13
N THR A 1211 -24.25 -4.93 -7.72
CA THR A 1211 -23.99 -4.58 -6.30
C THR A 1211 -24.63 -3.27 -5.86
N ASP A 1212 -24.30 -2.15 -6.52
CA ASP A 1212 -24.72 -0.79 -6.11
C ASP A 1212 -26.08 -0.37 -6.71
N PHE A 1213 -26.49 0.88 -6.45
CA PHE A 1213 -27.63 1.56 -7.08
C PHE A 1213 -27.22 2.73 -7.99
#